data_AF-A0AAE0G1W9-F1
#
_entry.id   AF-A0AAE0G1W9-F1
#
_cell.length_a   1.000
_cell.length_b   1.000
_cell.length_c   1.000
_cell.angle_alpha   90.00
_cell.angle_beta   90.00
_cell.angle_gamma   90.00
#
_symmetry.space_group_name_H-M   'P 1'
#
loop_
_entity.id
_entity.type
_entity.pdbx_description
1 polymer ?
#
loop_
_entity_poly.entity_id
_entity_poly.type
_entity_poly.pdbx_seq_one_letter_code
_entity_poly.pdbx_strand_id
1 'polypeptide(L)'
;MVAEKGKNAAPPAKAGGDKPAGDKAARKVPSYMQGTAASKIASEGIEKKGYKDIKSSNAVLAMKAVALFKGAAAKAQKQSAAALLEEKRRREAAAAADLASRIAALRERAAKYALDDLRKLGKSNIAEIEADTLSAFSAEQIAALTTEAIGALTCDQIRALGKEQIEALTAAQLASLTVDQIAAMTEEQLASFNQSQLARMKPEHLQALAKYAEQRMDGMGLKRPGDPAQSDVGMGVMKLWALTKEQLAQISPEQAAAMTVISAKDLLAKQPKPGDKAAAAFAAKINVAELQAEDVAKLEATTIQHLSSEQLSAMAPELLKAMTATQIGALSSSAVAGLSAAQLQAISAEQLAALKPSAFSGLSGEQLAAISAETLAALPPDQLASLQPSAAAGLTAKQLAALSSEQLAALPSDILGALGVAQVAAFSAEQLAAFTPVALSRLTAEQVKFIRPDQLVAMSGQQLGALSAEVFAGLTHNQLSALTPEQMAQLPLSAIGKLTAAQLAALSPEQIAALSASQIGALSTEAFAALTEQQLMALKPEQVAGITPSQMKVLKSQLISRLSAEQFAGLHEATIDQLTPEQISRLQPHQVARLAPDALARFSVEQFAALRPQHFEHMSEDQIAMLQPHQVATLRPEALKALSGEQMAALNPVVFSKMSAEQLAAIASMPASQIMNLSNEQFDVLKQQLAKLTDGEVDPEVRKHLEQLAQIKLAAESIATWAPEKFKNLNADHVQFLQPDQVALLSREQIGALSAEALRGFTAEQLACLTKEQLACLTKEQVAALTAEQLVLLSTNGQGVLTTEQLSGVSTEKLAEITAAAVRMNVGEGEMGQLLGMFSAQQLLDLAPEKVEKLIGKNLWDKTKGMFDAIKSVKVAGGEVAGWSHAKFKHMGAAQIRAMAPSTIAKLQGAQMAALPPAAIAALSEEQIQSLSAQQIESLSTSQVAALSVEQVAKLSVENLKALTPAQIAALGSEQRKVVEELLSIAKAGSTIASWDTSQLANLSKAAAGALTAEQLALLTPEQLKAIPLDLLASLTPSQLAGLSPEQKALQGRAGTRQHTLEHRDEKSATL
;
A
#
# COMPACT_ATOMS: atom_id res chain seq x y z
N MET A 1 -104.91 -35.90 9.39
CA MET A 1 -104.26 -34.56 9.45
C MET A 1 -103.38 -34.51 10.69
N VAL A 2 -102.18 -33.91 10.57
CA VAL A 2 -101.34 -33.30 11.63
C VAL A 2 -100.72 -34.18 12.76
N ALA A 3 -99.41 -34.38 12.61
CA ALA A 3 -98.28 -34.18 13.56
C ALA A 3 -98.09 -34.91 14.92
N GLU A 4 -96.87 -35.47 15.01
CA GLU A 4 -95.86 -35.51 16.11
C GLU A 4 -96.05 -36.18 17.50
N LYS A 5 -95.11 -37.14 17.73
CA LYS A 5 -94.25 -37.41 18.90
C LYS A 5 -94.85 -37.72 20.30
N GLY A 6 -94.40 -38.87 20.84
CA GLY A 6 -93.34 -38.75 21.86
C GLY A 6 -93.49 -39.39 23.26
N LYS A 7 -94.22 -40.50 23.43
CA LYS A 7 -94.21 -41.39 24.63
C LYS A 7 -92.92 -42.28 24.69
N ASN A 8 -92.56 -43.05 25.72
CA ASN A 8 -92.83 -43.11 27.18
C ASN A 8 -91.76 -43.99 27.89
N ALA A 9 -91.83 -44.02 29.23
CA ALA A 9 -91.09 -44.83 30.21
C ALA A 9 -90.96 -46.37 30.08
N ALA A 10 -89.82 -46.89 30.59
CA ALA A 10 -89.60 -48.11 31.43
C ALA A 10 -89.90 -49.54 30.87
N PRO A 11 -89.65 -50.65 31.62
CA PRO A 11 -88.38 -51.33 32.02
C PRO A 11 -88.32 -52.80 31.44
N PRO A 12 -87.68 -53.90 32.00
CA PRO A 12 -86.77 -54.13 33.15
C PRO A 12 -85.57 -55.15 32.97
N ALA A 13 -84.77 -55.30 34.04
CA ALA A 13 -83.89 -56.40 34.52
C ALA A 13 -83.49 -57.65 33.69
N LYS A 14 -82.17 -58.04 33.70
CA LYS A 14 -81.60 -59.30 34.29
C LYS A 14 -80.15 -59.69 33.85
N ALA A 15 -79.46 -60.42 34.75
CA ALA A 15 -78.51 -61.55 34.55
C ALA A 15 -77.03 -61.34 34.10
N GLY A 16 -76.13 -62.13 34.72
CA GLY A 16 -74.82 -62.62 34.23
C GLY A 16 -73.70 -61.58 33.98
N GLY A 17 -72.45 -61.70 34.45
CA GLY A 17 -71.76 -62.77 35.15
C GLY A 17 -70.63 -63.38 34.31
N ASP A 18 -69.38 -62.96 34.55
CA ASP A 18 -68.25 -63.91 34.61
C ASP A 18 -66.97 -63.32 35.24
N LYS A 19 -66.11 -64.24 35.72
CA LYS A 19 -64.75 -64.06 36.29
C LYS A 19 -63.73 -64.65 35.27
N PRO A 20 -62.40 -64.76 35.52
CA PRO A 20 -61.61 -64.38 36.70
C PRO A 20 -60.33 -63.56 36.40
N ALA A 21 -59.61 -63.20 37.47
CA ALA A 21 -58.20 -62.80 37.41
C ALA A 21 -57.26 -64.00 37.66
N GLY A 22 -56.00 -63.86 37.24
CA GLY A 22 -54.84 -64.65 37.68
C GLY A 22 -53.60 -63.72 37.73
N ASP A 23 -52.49 -64.06 38.37
CA ASP A 23 -52.08 -65.30 39.05
C ASP A 23 -50.80 -65.03 39.90
N LYS A 24 -50.37 -66.00 40.74
CA LYS A 24 -49.02 -66.16 41.35
C LYS A 24 -48.61 -65.24 42.52
N ALA A 25 -47.84 -65.68 43.54
CA ALA A 25 -47.48 -67.04 43.94
C ALA A 25 -47.01 -67.16 45.42
N ALA A 26 -47.52 -68.21 46.10
CA ALA A 26 -46.82 -69.23 46.89
C ALA A 26 -45.75 -68.91 47.97
N ARG A 27 -45.95 -69.46 49.19
CA ARG A 27 -45.16 -70.61 49.72
C ARG A 27 -45.58 -71.12 51.13
N LYS A 28 -45.63 -72.47 51.24
CA LYS A 28 -45.50 -73.38 52.41
C LYS A 28 -46.76 -74.14 52.89
N VAL A 29 -46.54 -75.45 53.09
CA VAL A 29 -47.39 -76.49 53.70
C VAL A 29 -46.50 -77.25 54.72
N PRO A 30 -47.02 -77.79 55.83
CA PRO A 30 -47.48 -79.21 55.91
C PRO A 30 -48.84 -79.34 56.64
N SER A 31 -49.82 -80.14 56.19
CA SER A 31 -49.92 -81.62 56.12
C SER A 31 -50.13 -82.33 57.48
N TYR A 32 -51.38 -82.73 57.77
CA TYR A 32 -51.87 -84.07 58.22
C TYR A 32 -53.39 -83.92 58.52
N MET A 33 -54.38 -84.48 57.82
CA MET A 33 -54.78 -85.87 57.46
C MET A 33 -55.74 -86.57 58.45
N GLN A 34 -56.84 -87.10 57.90
CA GLN A 34 -57.86 -88.04 58.47
C GLN A 34 -58.85 -87.48 59.52
N GLY A 35 -60.13 -87.86 59.52
CA GLY A 35 -60.85 -88.75 58.58
C GLY A 35 -62.34 -88.98 58.95
N THR A 36 -63.01 -89.86 58.19
CA THR A 36 -64.46 -90.23 58.22
C THR A 36 -65.42 -89.16 57.67
N ALA A 37 -66.07 -89.28 56.51
CA ALA A 37 -66.74 -90.39 55.80
C ALA A 37 -68.18 -90.67 56.30
N ALA A 38 -69.16 -89.91 55.78
CA ALA A 38 -70.56 -90.31 55.67
C ALA A 38 -71.29 -89.49 54.59
N SER A 39 -72.20 -90.14 53.86
CA SER A 39 -73.23 -89.54 52.98
C SER A 39 -72.80 -88.85 51.67
N LYS A 40 -72.23 -89.66 50.75
CA LYS A 40 -72.60 -89.58 49.33
C LYS A 40 -73.07 -90.97 48.89
N ILE A 41 -74.38 -91.22 48.88
CA ILE A 41 -75.12 -92.34 48.23
C ILE A 41 -76.62 -92.19 48.58
N ALA A 42 -77.49 -92.51 47.61
CA ALA A 42 -78.96 -92.53 47.67
C ALA A 42 -79.66 -91.19 47.98
N SER A 43 -80.68 -90.76 47.24
CA SER A 43 -81.60 -91.55 46.39
C SER A 43 -81.71 -91.00 44.95
N GLU A 44 -81.20 -91.76 43.98
CA GLU A 44 -81.88 -91.87 42.69
C GLU A 44 -83.16 -92.73 42.85
N GLY A 45 -84.03 -92.73 41.84
CA GLY A 45 -85.44 -93.04 42.00
C GLY A 45 -85.79 -94.50 42.28
N ILE A 46 -86.95 -94.69 42.93
CA ILE A 46 -87.84 -95.83 42.69
C ILE A 46 -89.19 -95.30 42.26
N GLU A 47 -89.76 -95.94 41.25
CA GLU A 47 -90.94 -95.49 40.51
C GLU A 47 -92.28 -95.83 41.20
N LYS A 48 -93.34 -95.24 40.62
CA LYS A 48 -94.68 -95.84 40.36
C LYS A 48 -95.68 -96.06 41.51
N LYS A 49 -96.89 -95.59 41.19
CA LYS A 49 -98.22 -96.17 41.50
C LYS A 49 -98.61 -96.32 42.98
N GLY A 50 -99.45 -95.38 43.43
CA GLY A 50 -100.90 -95.61 43.46
C GLY A 50 -101.51 -96.50 44.57
N TYR A 51 -102.74 -96.12 44.93
CA TYR A 51 -103.70 -96.79 45.85
C TYR A 51 -103.54 -96.58 47.37
N LYS A 52 -104.50 -95.78 47.87
CA LYS A 52 -105.44 -96.03 48.98
C LYS A 52 -104.95 -96.72 50.26
N ASP A 53 -105.21 -96.01 51.36
CA ASP A 53 -105.77 -96.51 52.63
C ASP A 53 -105.18 -97.77 53.27
N ILE A 54 -104.60 -97.62 54.48
CA ILE A 54 -105.12 -98.23 55.72
C ILE A 54 -104.37 -97.68 56.95
N LYS A 55 -105.10 -97.52 58.06
CA LYS A 55 -104.63 -96.96 59.34
C LYS A 55 -103.85 -97.98 60.18
N SER A 56 -102.82 -97.55 60.92
CA SER A 56 -102.47 -98.16 62.21
C SER A 56 -101.88 -97.12 63.18
N SER A 57 -102.21 -97.26 64.47
CA SER A 57 -102.18 -96.13 65.42
C SER A 57 -100.80 -95.76 66.00
N ASN A 58 -99.79 -96.62 65.82
CA ASN A 58 -98.49 -96.45 66.50
C ASN A 58 -97.61 -95.31 65.95
N ALA A 59 -97.88 -94.81 64.74
CA ALA A 59 -97.13 -93.68 64.17
C ALA A 59 -97.34 -92.36 64.95
N VAL A 60 -98.52 -92.17 65.57
CA VAL A 60 -98.92 -90.89 66.19
C VAL A 60 -98.13 -90.59 67.47
N LEU A 61 -97.81 -91.61 68.27
CA LEU A 61 -97.02 -91.44 69.50
C LEU A 61 -95.55 -91.14 69.21
N ALA A 62 -94.95 -91.81 68.22
CA ALA A 62 -93.59 -91.53 67.77
C ALA A 62 -93.44 -90.09 67.23
N MET A 63 -94.42 -89.61 66.45
CA MET A 63 -94.42 -88.23 65.95
C MET A 63 -94.50 -87.19 67.08
N LYS A 64 -95.24 -87.44 68.16
CA LYS A 64 -95.38 -86.49 69.28
C LYS A 64 -94.09 -86.30 70.08
N ALA A 65 -93.32 -87.36 70.31
CA ALA A 65 -92.01 -87.27 70.96
C ALA A 65 -90.98 -86.53 70.09
N VAL A 66 -90.95 -86.82 68.78
CA VAL A 66 -90.08 -86.12 67.81
C VAL A 66 -90.45 -84.63 67.69
N ALA A 67 -91.75 -84.29 67.76
CA ALA A 67 -92.21 -82.90 67.71
C ALA A 67 -91.73 -82.06 68.91
N LEU A 68 -91.74 -82.62 70.13
CA LEU A 68 -91.25 -81.91 71.32
C LEU A 68 -89.74 -81.66 71.28
N PHE A 69 -88.94 -82.65 70.86
CA PHE A 69 -87.49 -82.46 70.68
C PHE A 69 -87.16 -81.46 69.56
N LYS A 70 -87.88 -81.49 68.43
CA LYS A 70 -87.74 -80.45 67.38
C LYS A 70 -88.12 -79.06 67.89
N GLY A 71 -89.16 -78.94 68.72
CA GLY A 71 -89.59 -77.66 69.30
C GLY A 71 -88.54 -77.04 70.23
N ALA A 72 -87.91 -77.84 71.08
CA ALA A 72 -86.83 -77.38 71.96
C ALA A 72 -85.57 -76.96 71.18
N ALA A 73 -85.13 -77.78 70.22
CA ALA A 73 -83.98 -77.48 69.36
C ALA A 73 -84.19 -76.21 68.54
N ALA A 74 -85.37 -76.05 67.92
CA ALA A 74 -85.70 -74.85 67.14
C ALA A 74 -85.71 -73.56 67.98
N LYS A 75 -86.13 -73.64 69.27
CA LYS A 75 -86.12 -72.47 70.16
C LYS A 75 -84.69 -72.06 70.55
N ALA A 76 -83.83 -73.03 70.88
CA ALA A 76 -82.41 -72.77 71.17
C ALA A 76 -81.66 -72.18 69.96
N GLN A 77 -81.88 -72.75 68.77
CA GLN A 77 -81.25 -72.30 67.52
C GLN A 77 -81.72 -70.89 67.09
N LYS A 78 -82.97 -70.51 67.40
CA LYS A 78 -83.50 -69.16 67.14
C LYS A 78 -82.97 -68.13 68.14
N GLN A 79 -82.69 -68.52 69.39
CA GLN A 79 -82.08 -67.64 70.40
C GLN A 79 -80.58 -67.41 70.14
N SER A 80 -79.82 -68.43 69.71
CA SER A 80 -78.41 -68.24 69.35
C SER A 80 -78.22 -67.38 68.08
N ALA A 81 -79.10 -67.54 67.08
CA ALA A 81 -79.09 -66.71 65.88
C ALA A 81 -79.44 -65.24 66.17
N ALA A 82 -80.35 -64.97 67.11
CA ALA A 82 -80.68 -63.61 67.55
C ALA A 82 -79.49 -62.96 68.28
N ALA A 83 -78.85 -63.67 69.21
CA ALA A 83 -77.67 -63.19 69.94
C ALA A 83 -76.49 -62.88 69.01
N LEU A 84 -76.21 -63.72 68.01
CA LEU A 84 -75.18 -63.47 66.99
C LEU A 84 -75.48 -62.24 66.11
N LEU A 85 -76.75 -62.01 65.76
CA LEU A 85 -77.14 -60.81 65.01
C LEU A 85 -76.99 -59.54 65.86
N GLU A 86 -77.29 -59.62 67.15
CA GLU A 86 -77.17 -58.52 68.10
C GLU A 86 -75.71 -58.23 68.48
N GLU A 87 -74.87 -59.25 68.60
CA GLU A 87 -73.41 -59.12 68.71
C GLU A 87 -72.79 -58.54 67.44
N LYS A 88 -73.25 -58.97 66.25
CA LYS A 88 -72.84 -58.38 64.97
C LYS A 88 -73.24 -56.91 64.88
N ARG A 89 -74.48 -56.56 65.23
CA ARG A 89 -74.94 -55.16 65.32
C ARG A 89 -74.18 -54.36 66.37
N ARG A 90 -73.78 -54.94 67.50
CA ARG A 90 -72.91 -54.28 68.49
C ARG A 90 -71.50 -54.07 67.96
N ARG A 91 -70.91 -55.02 67.23
CA ARG A 91 -69.61 -54.82 66.55
C ARG A 91 -69.69 -53.78 65.44
N GLU A 92 -70.75 -53.80 64.64
CA GLU A 92 -71.00 -52.79 63.59
C GLU A 92 -71.25 -51.39 64.19
N ALA A 93 -72.02 -51.30 65.29
CA ALA A 93 -72.23 -50.03 66.01
C ALA A 93 -70.98 -49.54 66.75
N ALA A 94 -70.16 -50.43 67.30
CA ALA A 94 -68.89 -50.08 67.93
C ALA A 94 -67.86 -49.63 66.89
N ALA A 95 -67.79 -50.30 65.73
CA ALA A 95 -66.97 -49.87 64.60
C ALA A 95 -67.46 -48.53 64.01
N ALA A 96 -68.77 -48.31 63.93
CA ALA A 96 -69.34 -47.02 63.54
C ALA A 96 -69.05 -45.91 64.57
N ALA A 97 -69.05 -46.23 65.87
CA ALA A 97 -68.67 -45.29 66.92
C ALA A 97 -67.17 -44.97 66.95
N ASP A 98 -66.29 -45.97 66.73
CA ASP A 98 -64.85 -45.76 66.54
C ASP A 98 -64.57 -44.89 65.31
N LEU A 99 -65.20 -45.21 64.17
CA LEU A 99 -65.08 -44.44 62.95
C LEU A 99 -65.63 -43.01 63.12
N ALA A 100 -66.74 -42.82 63.83
CA ALA A 100 -67.26 -41.50 64.17
C ALA A 100 -66.31 -40.72 65.10
N SER A 101 -65.68 -41.38 66.07
CA SER A 101 -64.68 -40.78 66.97
C SER A 101 -63.41 -40.37 66.22
N ARG A 102 -62.93 -41.21 65.31
CA ARG A 102 -61.78 -40.92 64.44
C ARG A 102 -62.08 -39.77 63.48
N ILE A 103 -63.28 -39.74 62.88
CA ILE A 103 -63.73 -38.60 62.05
C ILE A 103 -63.84 -37.32 62.89
N ALA A 104 -64.32 -37.40 64.13
CA ALA A 104 -64.38 -36.24 65.02
C ALA A 104 -62.97 -35.71 65.36
N ALA A 105 -62.01 -36.59 65.68
CA ALA A 105 -60.63 -36.22 65.96
C ALA A 105 -59.91 -35.64 64.73
N LEU A 106 -60.16 -36.16 63.53
CA LEU A 106 -59.64 -35.59 62.28
C LEU A 106 -60.25 -34.19 61.99
N ARG A 107 -61.56 -34.02 62.22
CA ARG A 107 -62.21 -32.70 62.12
C ARG A 107 -61.69 -31.70 63.15
N GLU A 108 -61.37 -32.12 64.37
CA GLU A 108 -60.75 -31.26 65.38
C GLU A 108 -59.32 -30.86 64.97
N ARG A 109 -58.54 -31.75 64.35
CA ARG A 109 -57.24 -31.41 63.75
C ARG A 109 -57.38 -30.42 62.59
N ALA A 110 -58.36 -30.63 61.71
CA ALA A 110 -58.65 -29.71 60.60
C ALA A 110 -59.12 -28.32 61.07
N ALA A 111 -59.88 -28.25 62.16
CA ALA A 111 -60.37 -27.00 62.74
C ALA A 111 -59.26 -26.08 63.31
N LYS A 112 -58.02 -26.59 63.50
CA LYS A 112 -56.87 -25.77 63.91
C LYS A 112 -56.33 -24.86 62.81
N TYR A 113 -56.72 -25.10 61.55
CA TYR A 113 -56.26 -24.32 60.40
C TYR A 113 -57.33 -23.32 59.96
N ALA A 114 -57.23 -22.09 60.47
CA ALA A 114 -58.10 -21.00 60.04
C ALA A 114 -57.81 -20.59 58.58
N LEU A 115 -58.82 -20.06 57.89
CA LEU A 115 -58.73 -19.64 56.47
C LEU A 115 -57.57 -18.67 56.21
N ASP A 116 -57.30 -17.75 57.14
CA ASP A 116 -56.22 -16.76 57.00
C ASP A 116 -54.82 -17.33 57.28
N ASP A 117 -54.70 -18.50 57.92
CA ASP A 117 -53.42 -19.17 58.13
C ASP A 117 -53.11 -20.13 56.98
N LEU A 118 -54.14 -20.78 56.42
CA LEU A 118 -54.05 -21.58 55.18
C LEU A 118 -53.54 -20.74 53.99
N ARG A 119 -53.96 -19.48 53.90
CA ARG A 119 -53.49 -18.49 52.90
C ARG A 119 -52.00 -18.12 53.04
N LYS A 120 -51.35 -18.44 54.16
CA LYS A 120 -49.93 -18.15 54.42
C LYS A 120 -49.04 -19.39 54.27
N LEU A 121 -49.60 -20.56 53.97
CA LEU A 121 -48.83 -21.79 53.76
C LEU A 121 -48.10 -21.76 52.41
N GLY A 122 -46.81 -22.11 52.44
CA GLY A 122 -45.96 -22.36 51.28
C GLY A 122 -45.52 -23.82 51.20
N LYS A 123 -44.65 -24.13 50.22
CA LYS A 123 -44.25 -25.50 49.84
C LYS A 123 -43.77 -26.39 51.00
N SER A 124 -43.02 -25.83 51.94
CA SER A 124 -42.46 -26.59 53.07
C SER A 124 -43.57 -27.07 54.02
N ASN A 125 -44.47 -26.16 54.40
CA ASN A 125 -45.43 -26.39 55.46
C ASN A 125 -46.59 -27.29 55.03
N ILE A 126 -46.93 -27.29 53.73
CA ILE A 126 -48.01 -28.15 53.19
C ILE A 126 -47.59 -29.61 53.08
N ALA A 127 -46.29 -29.89 52.87
CA ALA A 127 -45.75 -31.24 52.83
C ALA A 127 -45.75 -31.94 54.20
N GLU A 128 -45.78 -31.17 55.31
CA GLU A 128 -45.85 -31.70 56.68
C GLU A 128 -47.28 -32.08 57.12
N ILE A 129 -48.32 -31.71 56.37
CA ILE A 129 -49.71 -32.07 56.71
C ILE A 129 -50.02 -33.48 56.22
N GLU A 130 -50.33 -34.40 57.15
CA GLU A 130 -50.71 -35.78 56.82
C GLU A 130 -51.91 -35.82 55.86
N ALA A 131 -51.89 -36.74 54.89
CA ALA A 131 -52.95 -36.91 53.89
C ALA A 131 -54.35 -37.13 54.54
N ASP A 132 -54.42 -37.90 55.62
CA ASP A 132 -55.64 -38.10 56.42
C ASP A 132 -56.18 -36.78 57.02
N THR A 133 -55.29 -35.84 57.39
CA THR A 133 -55.68 -34.52 57.92
C THR A 133 -56.19 -33.60 56.82
N LEU A 134 -55.56 -33.61 55.64
CA LEU A 134 -56.05 -32.92 54.44
C LEU A 134 -57.44 -33.43 54.00
N SER A 135 -57.68 -34.74 54.08
CA SER A 135 -58.99 -35.34 53.75
C SER A 135 -60.14 -34.82 54.62
N ALA A 136 -59.84 -34.25 55.80
CA ALA A 136 -60.82 -33.73 56.75
C ALA A 136 -61.07 -32.21 56.65
N PHE A 137 -60.35 -31.48 55.78
CA PHE A 137 -60.56 -30.05 55.55
C PHE A 137 -61.91 -29.78 54.87
N SER A 138 -62.51 -28.62 55.10
CA SER A 138 -63.68 -28.20 54.31
C SER A 138 -63.28 -27.81 52.88
N ALA A 139 -64.27 -27.81 51.97
CA ALA A 139 -64.16 -27.21 50.64
C ALA A 139 -63.56 -25.79 50.68
N GLU A 140 -64.01 -24.95 51.62
CA GLU A 140 -63.53 -23.58 51.80
C GLU A 140 -62.07 -23.52 52.28
N GLN A 141 -61.65 -24.43 53.17
CA GLN A 141 -60.26 -24.53 53.64
C GLN A 141 -59.31 -24.93 52.50
N ILE A 142 -59.70 -25.91 51.67
CA ILE A 142 -58.92 -26.31 50.49
C ILE A 142 -58.86 -25.17 49.45
N ALA A 143 -59.99 -24.49 49.20
CA ALA A 143 -60.04 -23.32 48.31
C ALA A 143 -59.18 -22.13 48.81
N ALA A 144 -58.92 -22.03 50.12
CA ALA A 144 -58.11 -20.95 50.70
C ALA A 144 -56.59 -21.16 50.63
N LEU A 145 -56.11 -22.36 50.27
CA LEU A 145 -54.69 -22.62 50.07
C LEU A 145 -54.11 -21.80 48.91
N THR A 146 -52.81 -21.50 48.94
CA THR A 146 -52.15 -20.84 47.81
C THR A 146 -52.00 -21.79 46.62
N THR A 147 -51.88 -21.27 45.39
CA THR A 147 -51.53 -22.08 44.21
C THR A 147 -50.19 -22.79 44.39
N GLU A 148 -49.25 -22.13 45.08
CA GLU A 148 -47.97 -22.71 45.46
C GLU A 148 -48.09 -23.89 46.44
N ALA A 149 -48.99 -23.79 47.43
CA ALA A 149 -49.28 -24.91 48.34
C ALA A 149 -49.96 -26.07 47.62
N ILE A 150 -50.97 -25.81 46.78
CA ILE A 150 -51.66 -26.86 46.01
C ILE A 150 -50.70 -27.59 45.06
N GLY A 151 -49.86 -26.85 44.33
CA GLY A 151 -48.85 -27.45 43.44
C GLY A 151 -47.74 -28.23 44.16
N ALA A 152 -47.59 -28.08 45.47
CA ALA A 152 -46.61 -28.79 46.30
C ALA A 152 -47.17 -30.02 47.04
N LEU A 153 -48.45 -30.33 46.90
CA LEU A 153 -49.04 -31.54 47.49
C LEU A 153 -48.44 -32.81 46.86
N THR A 154 -48.25 -33.85 47.66
CA THR A 154 -47.82 -35.17 47.14
C THR A 154 -48.97 -35.88 46.43
N CYS A 155 -48.64 -36.83 45.55
CA CYS A 155 -49.64 -37.66 44.87
C CYS A 155 -50.59 -38.39 45.85
N ASP A 156 -50.11 -38.77 47.04
CA ASP A 156 -50.93 -39.42 48.06
C ASP A 156 -51.78 -38.44 48.86
N GLN A 157 -51.29 -37.22 49.11
CA GLN A 157 -52.13 -36.13 49.64
C GLN A 157 -53.25 -35.75 48.67
N ILE A 158 -52.97 -35.68 47.36
CA ILE A 158 -53.98 -35.43 46.31
C ILE A 158 -55.02 -36.56 46.28
N ARG A 159 -54.61 -37.83 46.34
CA ARG A 159 -55.52 -38.99 46.41
C ARG A 159 -56.45 -38.99 47.63
N ALA A 160 -56.01 -38.42 48.74
CA ALA A 160 -56.79 -38.38 49.98
C ALA A 160 -57.89 -37.31 49.98
N LEU A 161 -57.89 -36.37 49.03
CA LEU A 161 -58.93 -35.35 48.93
C LEU A 161 -60.28 -35.95 48.49
N GLY A 162 -61.36 -35.58 49.18
CA GLY A 162 -62.72 -35.93 48.78
C GLY A 162 -63.18 -35.15 47.54
N LYS A 163 -64.25 -35.66 46.91
CA LYS A 163 -64.91 -35.03 45.75
C LYS A 163 -65.17 -33.52 45.94
N GLU A 164 -65.81 -33.14 47.04
CA GLU A 164 -66.16 -31.74 47.35
C GLU A 164 -64.94 -30.82 47.48
N GLN A 165 -63.78 -31.36 47.87
CA GLN A 165 -62.53 -30.61 48.03
C GLN A 165 -61.86 -30.36 46.67
N ILE A 166 -61.92 -31.33 45.75
CA ILE A 166 -61.47 -31.16 44.36
C ILE A 166 -62.40 -30.19 43.60
N GLU A 167 -63.71 -30.28 43.79
CA GLU A 167 -64.68 -29.33 43.22
C GLU A 167 -64.49 -27.89 43.71
N ALA A 168 -63.97 -27.71 44.93
CA ALA A 168 -63.69 -26.41 45.52
C ALA A 168 -62.39 -25.74 45.02
N LEU A 169 -61.50 -26.48 44.34
CA LEU A 169 -60.27 -25.90 43.80
C LEU A 169 -60.59 -24.85 42.73
N THR A 170 -60.04 -23.66 42.93
CA THR A 170 -60.09 -22.57 41.95
C THR A 170 -59.31 -22.95 40.69
N ALA A 171 -59.69 -22.35 39.56
CA ALA A 171 -59.01 -22.60 38.29
C ALA A 171 -57.50 -22.29 38.32
N ALA A 172 -57.05 -21.35 39.17
CA ALA A 172 -55.64 -21.04 39.33
C ALA A 172 -54.88 -22.16 40.09
N GLN A 173 -55.51 -22.76 41.11
CA GLN A 173 -54.95 -23.88 41.87
C GLN A 173 -54.85 -25.16 41.02
N LEU A 174 -55.83 -25.39 40.14
CA LEU A 174 -55.82 -26.50 39.19
C LEU A 174 -54.75 -26.35 38.10
N ALA A 175 -54.46 -25.12 37.67
CA ALA A 175 -53.37 -24.84 36.73
C ALA A 175 -51.96 -24.98 37.36
N SER A 176 -51.86 -25.00 38.70
CA SER A 176 -50.61 -25.24 39.44
C SER A 176 -50.34 -26.70 39.82
N LEU A 177 -51.31 -27.62 39.63
CA LEU A 177 -51.05 -29.06 39.81
C LEU A 177 -50.03 -29.57 38.77
N THR A 178 -49.30 -30.63 39.12
CA THR A 178 -48.39 -31.33 38.22
C THR A 178 -49.09 -32.47 37.47
N VAL A 179 -48.47 -32.90 36.36
CA VAL A 179 -48.90 -34.07 35.58
C VAL A 179 -49.02 -35.33 36.45
N ASP A 180 -48.07 -35.57 37.36
CA ASP A 180 -48.07 -36.75 38.23
C ASP A 180 -49.14 -36.68 39.32
N GLN A 181 -49.42 -35.48 39.86
CA GLN A 181 -50.52 -35.26 40.81
C GLN A 181 -51.88 -35.56 40.16
N ILE A 182 -52.10 -35.09 38.94
CA ILE A 182 -53.34 -35.32 38.18
C ILE A 182 -53.48 -36.80 37.80
N ALA A 183 -52.40 -37.44 37.35
CA ALA A 183 -52.37 -38.88 37.05
C ALA A 183 -52.55 -39.76 38.29
N ALA A 184 -52.30 -39.24 39.50
CA ALA A 184 -52.49 -39.97 40.75
C ALA A 184 -53.95 -39.98 41.25
N MET A 185 -54.81 -39.07 40.77
CA MET A 185 -56.19 -38.91 41.23
C MET A 185 -57.07 -40.16 40.97
N THR A 186 -58.10 -40.34 41.78
CA THR A 186 -59.06 -41.46 41.66
C THR A 186 -60.12 -41.18 40.60
N GLU A 187 -60.80 -42.24 40.13
CA GLU A 187 -61.86 -42.11 39.11
C GLU A 187 -63.00 -41.18 39.56
N GLU A 188 -63.35 -41.17 40.86
CA GLU A 188 -64.38 -40.27 41.42
C GLU A 188 -63.91 -38.81 41.50
N GLN A 189 -62.64 -38.57 41.83
CA GLN A 189 -62.05 -37.22 41.82
C GLN A 189 -61.97 -36.67 40.40
N LEU A 190 -61.52 -37.48 39.44
CA LEU A 190 -61.38 -37.09 38.04
C LEU A 190 -62.75 -36.82 37.38
N ALA A 191 -63.78 -37.57 37.76
CA ALA A 191 -65.17 -37.34 37.34
C ALA A 191 -65.85 -36.13 38.02
N SER A 192 -65.19 -35.46 38.97
CA SER A 192 -65.76 -34.31 39.69
C SER A 192 -65.49 -32.94 39.03
N PHE A 193 -64.57 -32.87 38.06
CA PHE A 193 -64.20 -31.59 37.45
C PHE A 193 -65.35 -30.94 36.68
N ASN A 194 -65.61 -29.66 36.98
CA ASN A 194 -66.68 -28.90 36.37
C ASN A 194 -66.25 -28.09 35.13
N GLN A 195 -67.22 -27.52 34.43
CA GLN A 195 -67.07 -26.74 33.19
C GLN A 195 -66.01 -25.63 33.29
N SER A 196 -65.93 -24.91 34.42
CA SER A 196 -65.01 -23.78 34.61
C SER A 196 -63.59 -24.24 34.95
N GLN A 197 -63.45 -25.42 35.53
CA GLN A 197 -62.18 -26.04 35.89
C GLN A 197 -61.49 -26.62 34.65
N LEU A 198 -62.21 -27.44 33.87
CA LEU A 198 -61.72 -28.07 32.64
C LEU A 198 -61.24 -27.05 31.59
N ALA A 199 -62.01 -25.99 31.37
CA ALA A 199 -61.70 -24.94 30.39
C ALA A 199 -60.42 -24.13 30.71
N ARG A 200 -59.83 -24.30 31.90
CA ARG A 200 -58.63 -23.58 32.37
C ARG A 200 -57.46 -24.50 32.74
N MET A 201 -57.55 -25.80 32.47
CA MET A 201 -56.41 -26.71 32.56
C MET A 201 -55.42 -26.46 31.41
N LYS A 202 -54.13 -26.73 31.66
CA LYS A 202 -53.08 -26.66 30.63
C LYS A 202 -53.21 -27.81 29.62
N PRO A 203 -52.74 -27.66 28.37
CA PRO A 203 -52.70 -28.75 27.39
C PRO A 203 -51.98 -29.99 27.89
N GLU A 204 -50.85 -29.83 28.59
CA GLU A 204 -50.09 -30.92 29.23
C GLU A 204 -50.94 -31.78 30.18
N HIS A 205 -51.85 -31.14 30.93
CA HIS A 205 -52.72 -31.82 31.90
C HIS A 205 -53.78 -32.64 31.16
N LEU A 206 -54.33 -32.12 30.07
CA LEU A 206 -55.29 -32.83 29.20
C LEU A 206 -54.62 -34.00 28.47
N GLN A 207 -53.36 -33.86 28.05
CA GLN A 207 -52.57 -34.94 27.46
C GLN A 207 -52.23 -36.04 28.48
N ALA A 208 -51.88 -35.67 29.72
CA ALA A 208 -51.66 -36.64 30.80
C ALA A 208 -52.91 -37.49 31.08
N LEU A 209 -54.08 -36.85 31.13
CA LEU A 209 -55.38 -37.48 31.27
C LEU A 209 -55.69 -38.43 30.10
N ALA A 210 -55.42 -38.01 28.85
CA ALA A 210 -55.58 -38.85 27.67
C ALA A 210 -54.63 -40.07 27.70
N LYS A 211 -53.37 -39.88 28.09
CA LYS A 211 -52.36 -40.96 28.20
C LYS A 211 -52.70 -41.97 29.30
N TYR A 212 -53.25 -41.52 30.43
CA TYR A 212 -53.78 -42.40 31.47
C TYR A 212 -54.95 -43.26 30.96
N ALA A 213 -55.86 -42.66 30.18
CA ALA A 213 -56.93 -43.40 29.52
C ALA A 213 -56.39 -44.43 28.50
N GLU A 214 -55.38 -44.09 27.69
CA GLU A 214 -54.71 -45.04 26.79
C GLU A 214 -54.06 -46.22 27.52
N GLN A 215 -53.26 -45.96 28.55
CA GLN A 215 -52.61 -47.01 29.35
C GLN A 215 -53.63 -47.95 30.00
N ARG A 216 -54.80 -47.42 30.37
CA ARG A 216 -55.91 -48.20 30.94
C ARG A 216 -56.68 -49.00 29.86
N MET A 217 -56.74 -48.54 28.61
CA MET A 217 -57.24 -49.33 27.47
C MET A 217 -56.28 -50.48 27.11
N ASP A 218 -54.98 -50.21 27.03
CA ASP A 218 -53.95 -51.23 26.78
C ASP A 218 -53.94 -52.28 27.91
N GLY A 219 -54.10 -51.86 29.17
CA GLY A 219 -54.24 -52.74 30.34
C GLY A 219 -55.54 -53.57 30.38
N MET A 220 -56.58 -53.19 29.64
CA MET A 220 -57.79 -53.99 29.43
C MET A 220 -57.71 -54.89 28.17
N GLY A 221 -56.58 -54.89 27.45
CA GLY A 221 -56.38 -55.71 26.26
C GLY A 221 -57.18 -55.26 25.03
N LEU A 222 -57.69 -54.02 25.02
CA LEU A 222 -58.45 -53.45 23.91
C LEU A 222 -57.49 -52.88 22.86
N LYS A 223 -57.58 -53.33 21.61
CA LYS A 223 -56.74 -52.82 20.52
C LYS A 223 -57.16 -51.39 20.11
N ARG A 224 -56.17 -50.57 19.77
CA ARG A 224 -56.35 -49.21 19.23
C ARG A 224 -57.19 -49.22 17.93
N PRO A 225 -57.95 -48.14 17.62
CA PRO A 225 -58.92 -48.14 16.52
C PRO A 225 -58.26 -48.33 15.14
N GLY A 226 -58.92 -49.08 14.26
CA GLY A 226 -58.44 -49.29 12.88
C GLY A 226 -59.26 -50.30 12.05
N ASP A 227 -60.07 -51.13 12.70
CA ASP A 227 -60.89 -52.16 12.02
C ASP A 227 -62.36 -51.70 11.90
N PRO A 228 -62.94 -51.57 10.69
CA PRO A 228 -64.26 -50.96 10.48
C PRO A 228 -65.46 -51.80 10.98
N ALA A 229 -65.24 -52.95 11.59
CA ALA A 229 -66.29 -53.91 11.94
C ALA A 229 -66.91 -53.76 13.36
N GLN A 230 -66.41 -52.86 14.22
CA GLN A 230 -66.90 -52.70 15.61
C GLN A 230 -66.98 -51.23 16.08
N SER A 231 -67.85 -50.43 15.47
CA SER A 231 -68.02 -49.00 15.81
C SER A 231 -68.53 -48.72 17.22
N ASP A 232 -69.37 -49.60 17.78
CA ASP A 232 -70.26 -49.22 18.89
C ASP A 232 -69.71 -49.57 20.28
N VAL A 233 -68.80 -50.54 20.38
CA VAL A 233 -68.22 -50.99 21.67
C VAL A 233 -66.98 -50.17 22.04
N GLY A 234 -66.13 -49.81 21.07
CA GLY A 234 -64.97 -48.92 21.30
C GLY A 234 -65.39 -47.51 21.75
N MET A 235 -66.48 -46.98 21.18
CA MET A 235 -67.13 -45.76 21.67
C MET A 235 -67.74 -45.92 23.08
N GLY A 236 -68.06 -47.14 23.50
CA GLY A 236 -68.59 -47.44 24.83
C GLY A 236 -67.58 -47.18 25.96
N VAL A 237 -66.30 -47.46 25.72
CA VAL A 237 -65.23 -47.18 26.70
C VAL A 237 -64.88 -45.69 26.72
N MET A 238 -64.87 -45.02 25.56
CA MET A 238 -64.75 -43.56 25.51
C MET A 238 -65.90 -42.86 26.26
N LYS A 239 -67.11 -43.42 26.31
CA LYS A 239 -68.25 -42.85 27.06
C LYS A 239 -68.08 -42.83 28.59
N LEU A 240 -67.09 -43.53 29.17
CA LEU A 240 -66.81 -43.38 30.60
C LEU A 240 -66.17 -42.02 30.93
N TRP A 241 -65.48 -41.41 29.96
CA TRP A 241 -64.63 -40.23 30.15
C TRP A 241 -64.82 -39.13 29.10
N ALA A 242 -65.76 -39.31 28.16
CA ALA A 242 -66.12 -38.28 27.21
C ALA A 242 -66.93 -37.18 27.90
N LEU A 243 -66.30 -36.01 28.02
CA LEU A 243 -66.98 -34.71 28.10
C LEU A 243 -68.22 -34.73 27.19
N THR A 244 -69.36 -34.25 27.71
CA THR A 244 -70.61 -34.30 26.94
C THR A 244 -70.48 -33.54 25.61
N LYS A 245 -71.38 -33.81 24.66
CA LYS A 245 -71.40 -33.11 23.37
C LYS A 245 -71.51 -31.58 23.51
N GLU A 246 -72.03 -31.12 24.64
CA GLU A 246 -72.12 -29.70 25.04
C GLU A 246 -70.83 -29.18 25.67
N GLN A 247 -70.11 -30.00 26.47
CA GLN A 247 -68.80 -29.64 27.02
C GLN A 247 -67.70 -29.60 25.94
N LEU A 248 -67.72 -30.53 24.97
CA LEU A 248 -66.82 -30.53 23.81
C LEU A 248 -67.02 -29.31 22.89
N ALA A 249 -68.20 -28.71 22.88
CA ALA A 249 -68.49 -27.50 22.11
C ALA A 249 -68.03 -26.20 22.80
N GLN A 250 -67.47 -26.28 24.01
CA GLN A 250 -67.18 -25.14 24.88
C GLN A 250 -65.72 -25.05 25.34
N ILE A 251 -64.89 -26.04 24.98
CA ILE A 251 -63.43 -25.94 25.07
C ILE A 251 -62.88 -25.27 23.80
N SER A 252 -61.71 -24.63 23.90
CA SER A 252 -61.07 -24.00 22.73
C SER A 252 -60.66 -25.04 21.68
N PRO A 253 -60.53 -24.66 20.39
CA PRO A 253 -60.04 -25.57 19.34
C PRO A 253 -58.65 -26.16 19.62
N GLU A 254 -57.79 -25.45 20.37
CA GLU A 254 -56.49 -25.95 20.85
C GLU A 254 -56.65 -27.03 21.93
N GLN A 255 -57.51 -26.80 22.92
CA GLN A 255 -57.80 -27.80 23.97
C GLN A 255 -58.45 -29.06 23.40
N ALA A 256 -59.36 -28.93 22.42
CA ALA A 256 -59.94 -30.07 21.71
C ALA A 256 -58.90 -30.85 20.89
N ALA A 257 -57.93 -30.16 20.29
CA ALA A 257 -56.86 -30.81 19.53
C ALA A 257 -55.86 -31.58 20.42
N ALA A 258 -55.58 -31.06 21.62
CA ALA A 258 -54.71 -31.72 22.61
C ALA A 258 -55.24 -33.08 23.10
N MET A 259 -56.55 -33.36 22.93
CA MET A 259 -57.19 -34.63 23.32
C MET A 259 -57.17 -35.70 22.22
N THR A 260 -56.78 -35.37 20.99
CA THR A 260 -56.74 -36.34 19.87
C THR A 260 -55.31 -36.74 19.50
N VAL A 261 -54.84 -37.85 20.06
CA VAL A 261 -53.63 -38.54 19.58
C VAL A 261 -53.98 -39.26 18.27
N ILE A 262 -53.80 -38.55 17.16
CA ILE A 262 -53.92 -39.13 15.81
C ILE A 262 -52.52 -39.62 15.42
N SER A 263 -52.41 -40.87 14.97
CA SER A 263 -51.10 -41.42 14.56
C SER A 263 -50.49 -40.59 13.43
N ALA A 264 -49.15 -40.49 13.38
CA ALA A 264 -48.44 -39.80 12.29
C ALA A 264 -48.91 -40.26 10.89
N LYS A 265 -49.23 -41.55 10.76
CA LYS A 265 -49.74 -42.18 9.53
C LYS A 265 -51.13 -41.70 9.13
N ASP A 266 -52.03 -41.48 10.10
CA ASP A 266 -53.40 -40.97 9.87
C ASP A 266 -53.44 -39.45 9.65
N LEU A 267 -52.44 -38.72 10.16
CA LEU A 267 -52.21 -37.31 9.84
C LEU A 267 -51.72 -37.14 8.40
N LEU A 268 -50.69 -37.90 7.99
CA LEU A 268 -50.12 -37.85 6.64
C LEU A 268 -51.14 -38.01 5.51
N ALA A 269 -52.15 -38.87 5.69
CA ALA A 269 -53.21 -39.12 4.71
C ALA A 269 -54.24 -37.97 4.59
N LYS A 270 -54.19 -36.97 5.47
CA LYS A 270 -55.15 -35.86 5.57
C LYS A 270 -54.50 -34.48 5.38
N GLN A 271 -53.33 -34.43 4.76
CA GLN A 271 -52.66 -33.17 4.46
C GLN A 271 -53.57 -32.23 3.65
N PRO A 272 -53.69 -30.95 4.06
CA PRO A 272 -54.45 -29.96 3.31
C PRO A 272 -53.74 -29.60 2.00
N LYS A 273 -54.47 -29.16 0.98
CA LYS A 273 -53.89 -28.91 -0.35
C LYS A 273 -52.99 -27.68 -0.34
N PRO A 274 -52.08 -27.53 -1.33
CA PRO A 274 -51.26 -26.34 -1.45
C PRO A 274 -52.10 -25.05 -1.48
N GLY A 275 -51.90 -24.19 -0.47
CA GLY A 275 -52.61 -22.91 -0.33
C GLY A 275 -53.84 -22.90 0.59
N ASP A 276 -54.25 -24.05 1.16
CA ASP A 276 -55.36 -24.10 2.12
C ASP A 276 -54.99 -23.40 3.44
N LYS A 277 -55.88 -22.53 3.94
CA LYS A 277 -55.75 -21.89 5.27
C LYS A 277 -55.68 -22.90 6.44
N ALA A 278 -56.07 -24.15 6.19
CA ALA A 278 -55.97 -25.24 7.15
C ALA A 278 -54.52 -25.73 7.37
N ALA A 279 -53.57 -25.41 6.49
CA ALA A 279 -52.17 -25.86 6.59
C ALA A 279 -51.51 -25.47 7.92
N ALA A 280 -51.72 -24.25 8.41
CA ALA A 280 -51.21 -23.81 9.71
C ALA A 280 -51.83 -24.59 10.89
N ALA A 281 -53.15 -24.78 10.88
CA ALA A 281 -53.86 -25.54 11.90
C ALA A 281 -53.61 -27.06 11.83
N PHE A 282 -53.09 -27.56 10.71
CA PHE A 282 -52.62 -28.92 10.53
C PHE A 282 -51.18 -29.07 11.04
N ALA A 283 -50.27 -28.20 10.65
CA ALA A 283 -48.87 -28.20 11.09
C ALA A 283 -48.73 -28.14 12.63
N ALA A 284 -49.52 -27.28 13.29
CA ALA A 284 -49.56 -27.17 14.75
C ALA A 284 -50.01 -28.44 15.48
N LYS A 285 -50.62 -29.41 14.78
CA LYS A 285 -51.07 -30.71 15.34
C LYS A 285 -50.08 -31.86 15.09
N ILE A 286 -48.99 -31.61 14.37
CA ILE A 286 -47.98 -32.62 14.10
C ILE A 286 -47.15 -32.86 15.37
N ASN A 287 -47.29 -34.06 15.96
CA ASN A 287 -46.37 -34.53 17.00
C ASN A 287 -45.04 -34.95 16.34
N VAL A 288 -44.12 -33.99 16.25
CA VAL A 288 -42.79 -34.16 15.65
C VAL A 288 -41.95 -35.26 16.30
N ALA A 289 -42.21 -35.63 17.55
CA ALA A 289 -41.45 -36.66 18.28
C ALA A 289 -41.79 -38.11 17.86
N GLU A 290 -42.91 -38.33 17.17
CA GLU A 290 -43.34 -39.66 16.69
C GLU A 290 -43.01 -39.90 15.21
N LEU A 291 -42.58 -38.87 14.47
CA LEU A 291 -42.29 -38.96 13.04
C LEU A 291 -41.06 -39.83 12.75
N GLN A 292 -41.13 -40.63 11.69
CA GLN A 292 -39.96 -41.29 11.10
C GLN A 292 -39.46 -40.49 9.89
N ALA A 293 -38.21 -40.72 9.48
CA ALA A 293 -37.58 -40.05 8.33
C ALA A 293 -38.44 -40.15 7.04
N GLU A 294 -39.01 -41.34 6.81
CA GLU A 294 -39.89 -41.64 5.69
C GLU A 294 -41.22 -40.88 5.73
N ASP A 295 -41.67 -40.46 6.90
CA ASP A 295 -42.92 -39.71 7.08
C ASP A 295 -42.69 -38.22 6.80
N VAL A 296 -41.58 -37.67 7.30
CA VAL A 296 -41.18 -36.29 7.07
C VAL A 296 -41.01 -36.00 5.58
N ALA A 297 -40.39 -36.91 4.83
CA ALA A 297 -40.22 -36.77 3.38
C ALA A 297 -41.55 -36.67 2.60
N LYS A 298 -42.67 -37.14 3.16
CA LYS A 298 -44.02 -37.10 2.54
C LYS A 298 -44.82 -35.84 2.89
N LEU A 299 -44.29 -34.91 3.70
CA LEU A 299 -44.98 -33.68 4.07
C LEU A 299 -44.91 -32.64 2.93
N GLU A 300 -46.01 -32.00 2.58
CA GLU A 300 -45.99 -30.91 1.60
C GLU A 300 -45.21 -29.70 2.15
N ALA A 301 -44.45 -29.04 1.28
CA ALA A 301 -43.66 -27.86 1.63
C ALA A 301 -44.51 -26.72 2.24
N THR A 302 -45.77 -26.61 1.83
CA THR A 302 -46.80 -25.72 2.39
C THR A 302 -47.16 -26.05 3.85
N THR A 303 -47.13 -27.32 4.24
CA THR A 303 -47.28 -27.73 5.64
C THR A 303 -46.01 -27.39 6.45
N ILE A 304 -44.84 -27.70 5.89
CA ILE A 304 -43.54 -27.42 6.51
C ILE A 304 -43.34 -25.93 6.83
N GLN A 305 -43.79 -25.04 5.94
CA GLN A 305 -43.74 -23.58 6.13
C GLN A 305 -44.39 -23.11 7.45
N HIS A 306 -45.32 -23.88 8.01
CA HIS A 306 -46.07 -23.55 9.23
C HIS A 306 -45.61 -24.28 10.50
N LEU A 307 -44.53 -25.06 10.45
CA LEU A 307 -43.93 -25.62 11.67
C LEU A 307 -43.35 -24.50 12.54
N SER A 308 -43.59 -24.56 13.86
CA SER A 308 -43.03 -23.61 14.81
C SER A 308 -41.54 -23.86 15.07
N SER A 309 -40.84 -22.83 15.57
CA SER A 309 -39.46 -22.97 16.06
C SER A 309 -39.35 -24.02 17.17
N GLU A 310 -40.35 -24.10 18.06
CA GLU A 310 -40.42 -25.12 19.12
C GLU A 310 -40.53 -26.53 18.55
N GLN A 311 -41.45 -26.75 17.59
CA GLN A 311 -41.59 -28.05 16.90
C GLN A 311 -40.29 -28.44 16.19
N LEU A 312 -39.64 -27.52 15.49
CA LEU A 312 -38.38 -27.81 14.81
C LEU A 312 -37.25 -28.07 15.79
N SER A 313 -37.14 -27.32 16.88
CA SER A 313 -36.13 -27.55 17.92
C SER A 313 -36.28 -28.92 18.62
N ALA A 314 -37.50 -29.46 18.67
CA ALA A 314 -37.81 -30.77 19.22
C ALA A 314 -37.59 -31.95 18.23
N MET A 315 -37.35 -31.68 16.93
CA MET A 315 -37.07 -32.73 15.95
C MET A 315 -35.66 -33.30 16.11
N ALA A 316 -35.50 -34.62 15.99
CA ALA A 316 -34.17 -35.22 15.89
C ALA A 316 -33.44 -34.74 14.61
N PRO A 317 -32.12 -34.50 14.62
CA PRO A 317 -31.39 -33.99 13.45
C PRO A 317 -31.54 -34.85 12.18
N GLU A 318 -31.63 -36.18 12.33
CA GLU A 318 -31.87 -37.10 11.20
C GLU A 318 -33.23 -36.89 10.50
N LEU A 319 -34.23 -36.34 11.19
CA LEU A 319 -35.53 -36.03 10.58
C LEU A 319 -35.45 -34.80 9.65
N LEU A 320 -34.69 -33.77 10.04
CA LEU A 320 -34.45 -32.60 9.20
C LEU A 320 -33.61 -32.98 7.97
N LYS A 321 -32.59 -33.82 8.17
CA LYS A 321 -31.76 -34.38 7.08
C LYS A 321 -32.56 -35.25 6.10
N ALA A 322 -33.67 -35.86 6.53
CA ALA A 322 -34.58 -36.61 5.66
C ALA A 322 -35.51 -35.74 4.81
N MET A 323 -35.58 -34.43 5.05
CA MET A 323 -36.38 -33.49 4.24
C MET A 323 -35.74 -33.27 2.87
N THR A 324 -36.56 -32.96 1.88
CA THR A 324 -36.10 -32.46 0.58
C THR A 324 -35.59 -31.02 0.70
N ALA A 325 -34.71 -30.59 -0.20
CA ALA A 325 -34.26 -29.21 -0.30
C ALA A 325 -35.45 -28.23 -0.43
N THR A 326 -36.49 -28.59 -1.19
CA THR A 326 -37.74 -27.81 -1.34
C THR A 326 -38.52 -27.66 -0.03
N GLN A 327 -38.57 -28.71 0.80
CA GLN A 327 -39.21 -28.64 2.13
C GLN A 327 -38.41 -27.71 3.07
N ILE A 328 -37.08 -27.85 3.11
CA ILE A 328 -36.21 -26.98 3.93
C ILE A 328 -36.34 -25.51 3.47
N GLY A 329 -36.28 -25.23 2.17
CA GLY A 329 -36.46 -23.88 1.60
C GLY A 329 -37.85 -23.24 1.84
N ALA A 330 -38.85 -24.05 2.23
CA ALA A 330 -40.17 -23.55 2.59
C ALA A 330 -40.26 -23.05 4.04
N LEU A 331 -39.33 -23.41 4.92
CA LEU A 331 -39.27 -22.95 6.30
C LEU A 331 -39.31 -21.41 6.40
N SER A 332 -39.95 -20.90 7.44
CA SER A 332 -39.96 -19.46 7.74
C SER A 332 -38.63 -19.03 8.38
N SER A 333 -38.24 -17.77 8.22
CA SER A 333 -36.99 -17.26 8.81
C SER A 333 -36.97 -17.38 10.35
N SER A 334 -38.12 -17.24 11.02
CA SER A 334 -38.28 -17.48 12.46
C SER A 334 -38.17 -18.96 12.85
N ALA A 335 -38.63 -19.87 11.99
CA ALA A 335 -38.45 -21.31 12.17
C ALA A 335 -36.97 -21.71 12.07
N VAL A 336 -36.25 -21.20 11.07
CA VAL A 336 -34.81 -21.44 10.87
C VAL A 336 -33.98 -20.90 12.05
N ALA A 337 -34.30 -19.71 12.56
CA ALA A 337 -33.65 -19.14 13.74
C ALA A 337 -33.78 -20.02 15.00
N GLY A 338 -34.81 -20.88 15.08
CA GLY A 338 -35.04 -21.82 16.16
C GLY A 338 -34.30 -23.17 16.06
N LEU A 339 -33.57 -23.43 14.96
CA LEU A 339 -32.82 -24.67 14.79
C LEU A 339 -31.59 -24.72 15.68
N SER A 340 -31.32 -25.85 16.33
CA SER A 340 -30.09 -26.02 17.10
C SER A 340 -28.84 -26.18 16.21
N ALA A 341 -27.68 -25.89 16.77
CA ALA A 341 -26.37 -26.12 16.14
C ALA A 341 -26.23 -27.56 15.57
N ALA A 342 -26.64 -28.58 16.34
CA ALA A 342 -26.59 -29.98 15.92
C ALA A 342 -27.54 -30.30 14.74
N GLN A 343 -28.66 -29.59 14.62
CA GLN A 343 -29.60 -29.75 13.52
C GLN A 343 -29.06 -29.13 12.23
N LEU A 344 -28.47 -27.93 12.30
CA LEU A 344 -27.80 -27.29 11.16
C LEU A 344 -26.57 -28.07 10.68
N GLN A 345 -25.87 -28.76 11.60
CA GLN A 345 -24.76 -29.64 11.25
C GLN A 345 -25.20 -30.94 10.53
N ALA A 346 -26.45 -31.39 10.75
CA ALA A 346 -26.94 -32.65 10.19
C ALA A 346 -27.55 -32.53 8.78
N ILE A 347 -28.05 -31.35 8.40
CA ILE A 347 -28.59 -31.10 7.06
C ILE A 347 -27.47 -30.95 6.01
N SER A 348 -27.80 -31.27 4.76
CA SER A 348 -26.86 -31.20 3.63
C SER A 348 -26.61 -29.77 3.16
N ALA A 349 -25.50 -29.56 2.42
CA ALA A 349 -25.23 -28.27 1.79
C ALA A 349 -26.31 -27.87 0.78
N GLU A 350 -26.91 -28.82 0.06
CA GLU A 350 -28.04 -28.57 -0.86
C GLU A 350 -29.31 -28.14 -0.12
N GLN A 351 -29.60 -28.75 1.03
CA GLN A 351 -30.70 -28.33 1.92
C GLN A 351 -30.49 -26.92 2.47
N LEU A 352 -29.28 -26.61 2.93
CA LEU A 352 -28.93 -25.29 3.46
C LEU A 352 -28.95 -24.21 2.36
N ALA A 353 -28.43 -24.52 1.16
CA ALA A 353 -28.48 -23.64 -0.01
C ALA A 353 -29.90 -23.40 -0.55
N ALA A 354 -30.87 -24.24 -0.22
CA ALA A 354 -32.29 -24.02 -0.57
C ALA A 354 -33.02 -23.04 0.35
N LEU A 355 -32.44 -22.65 1.49
CA LEU A 355 -33.01 -21.63 2.37
C LEU A 355 -33.10 -20.26 1.69
N LYS A 356 -34.13 -19.49 2.03
CA LYS A 356 -34.26 -18.10 1.56
C LYS A 356 -33.18 -17.24 2.21
N PRO A 357 -32.56 -16.27 1.51
CA PRO A 357 -31.55 -15.37 2.08
C PRO A 357 -31.97 -14.73 3.42
N SER A 358 -33.23 -14.31 3.54
CA SER A 358 -33.78 -13.73 4.78
C SER A 358 -33.69 -14.65 6.01
N ALA A 359 -33.59 -15.97 5.85
CA ALA A 359 -33.39 -16.91 6.96
C ALA A 359 -32.02 -16.76 7.64
N PHE A 360 -30.98 -16.38 6.89
CA PHE A 360 -29.62 -16.20 7.42
C PHE A 360 -29.51 -14.97 8.34
N SER A 361 -30.42 -14.00 8.22
CA SER A 361 -30.48 -12.85 9.12
C SER A 361 -30.88 -13.20 10.56
N GLY A 362 -31.53 -14.35 10.77
CA GLY A 362 -31.96 -14.84 12.08
C GLY A 362 -31.00 -15.85 12.74
N LEU A 363 -29.90 -16.21 12.07
CA LEU A 363 -28.91 -17.14 12.62
C LEU A 363 -28.04 -16.46 13.69
N SER A 364 -27.65 -17.24 14.69
CA SER A 364 -26.71 -16.88 15.76
C SER A 364 -25.28 -17.31 15.42
N GLY A 365 -24.30 -16.76 16.16
CA GLY A 365 -22.90 -17.13 16.00
C GLY A 365 -22.62 -18.61 16.28
N GLU A 366 -23.31 -19.23 17.25
CA GLU A 366 -23.16 -20.66 17.55
C GLU A 366 -23.72 -21.55 16.44
N GLN A 367 -24.87 -21.18 15.87
CA GLN A 367 -25.46 -21.85 14.70
C GLN A 367 -24.54 -21.76 13.48
N LEU A 368 -23.92 -20.60 13.23
CA LEU A 368 -22.95 -20.44 12.15
C LEU A 368 -21.67 -21.23 12.40
N ALA A 369 -21.12 -21.22 13.62
CA ALA A 369 -19.92 -21.98 13.99
C ALA A 369 -20.08 -23.50 13.81
N ALA A 370 -21.30 -24.02 13.88
CA ALA A 370 -21.61 -25.44 13.74
C ALA A 370 -21.67 -25.93 12.27
N ILE A 371 -21.85 -25.03 11.31
CA ILE A 371 -21.86 -25.37 9.87
C ILE A 371 -20.41 -25.66 9.42
N SER A 372 -20.18 -26.73 8.67
CA SER A 372 -18.81 -27.02 8.20
C SER A 372 -18.30 -25.94 7.24
N ALA A 373 -16.98 -25.76 7.18
CA ALA A 373 -16.35 -24.79 6.26
C ALA A 373 -16.69 -25.12 4.80
N GLU A 374 -16.71 -26.42 4.49
CA GLU A 374 -17.06 -26.99 3.20
C GLU A 374 -18.53 -26.72 2.82
N THR A 375 -19.46 -26.80 3.78
CA THR A 375 -20.87 -26.47 3.59
C THR A 375 -21.08 -24.97 3.43
N LEU A 376 -20.39 -24.13 4.22
CA LEU A 376 -20.51 -22.67 4.13
C LEU A 376 -19.98 -22.14 2.78
N ALA A 377 -18.87 -22.71 2.30
CA ALA A 377 -18.30 -22.40 0.98
C ALA A 377 -19.17 -22.86 -0.21
N ALA A 378 -20.17 -23.73 0.01
CA ALA A 378 -21.12 -24.14 -1.01
C ALA A 378 -22.35 -23.21 -1.13
N LEU A 379 -22.48 -22.18 -0.27
CA LEU A 379 -23.66 -21.32 -0.25
C LEU A 379 -23.62 -20.22 -1.33
N PRO A 380 -24.77 -19.88 -1.95
CA PRO A 380 -24.91 -18.71 -2.82
C PRO A 380 -24.51 -17.38 -2.14
N PRO A 381 -23.86 -16.45 -2.85
CA PRO A 381 -23.46 -15.14 -2.29
C PRO A 381 -24.60 -14.35 -1.64
N ASP A 382 -25.81 -14.39 -2.21
CA ASP A 382 -26.99 -13.67 -1.68
C ASP A 382 -27.40 -14.09 -0.26
N GLN A 383 -27.14 -15.35 0.13
CA GLN A 383 -27.40 -15.84 1.48
C GLN A 383 -26.39 -15.25 2.48
N LEU A 384 -25.12 -15.20 2.08
CA LEU A 384 -24.04 -14.60 2.88
C LEU A 384 -24.23 -13.08 3.02
N ALA A 385 -24.73 -12.41 1.98
CA ALA A 385 -25.13 -11.00 1.99
C ALA A 385 -26.26 -10.67 3.00
N SER A 386 -27.01 -11.68 3.47
CA SER A 386 -28.10 -11.52 4.44
C SER A 386 -27.69 -11.77 5.90
N LEU A 387 -26.42 -12.16 6.15
CA LEU A 387 -25.90 -12.37 7.50
C LEU A 387 -25.92 -11.08 8.33
N GLN A 388 -26.13 -11.20 9.64
CA GLN A 388 -25.97 -10.07 10.57
C GLN A 388 -24.54 -10.02 11.12
N PRO A 389 -23.91 -8.84 11.30
CA PRO A 389 -22.55 -8.73 11.82
C PRO A 389 -22.36 -9.43 13.18
N SER A 390 -23.36 -9.35 14.06
CA SER A 390 -23.36 -10.04 15.36
C SER A 390 -23.30 -11.56 15.26
N ALA A 391 -23.88 -12.15 14.22
CA ALA A 391 -23.82 -13.58 13.96
C ALA A 391 -22.46 -13.97 13.36
N ALA A 392 -21.95 -13.15 12.43
CA ALA A 392 -20.69 -13.36 11.76
C ALA A 392 -19.47 -13.38 12.72
N ALA A 393 -19.56 -12.74 13.89
CA ALA A 393 -18.56 -12.86 14.95
C ALA A 393 -18.31 -14.32 15.42
N GLY A 394 -19.29 -15.22 15.23
CA GLY A 394 -19.16 -16.65 15.49
C GLY A 394 -18.44 -17.44 14.38
N LEU A 395 -18.16 -16.83 13.23
CA LEU A 395 -17.41 -17.51 12.16
C LEU A 395 -15.98 -17.81 12.60
N THR A 396 -15.56 -19.02 12.28
CA THR A 396 -14.21 -19.53 12.54
C THR A 396 -13.25 -19.16 11.41
N ALA A 397 -11.95 -19.10 11.72
CA ALA A 397 -10.92 -18.89 10.70
C ALA A 397 -10.96 -19.94 9.57
N LYS A 398 -11.29 -21.21 9.87
CA LYS A 398 -11.40 -22.27 8.84
C LYS A 398 -12.57 -22.01 7.88
N GLN A 399 -13.71 -21.55 8.39
CA GLN A 399 -14.87 -21.20 7.58
C GLN A 399 -14.56 -20.02 6.65
N LEU A 400 -13.98 -18.94 7.19
CA LEU A 400 -13.57 -17.76 6.41
C LEU A 400 -12.52 -18.11 5.34
N ALA A 401 -11.54 -18.94 5.68
CA ALA A 401 -10.53 -19.42 4.73
C ALA A 401 -11.08 -20.30 3.60
N ALA A 402 -12.28 -20.87 3.75
CA ALA A 402 -12.93 -21.67 2.71
C ALA A 402 -13.80 -20.85 1.73
N LEU A 403 -14.12 -19.58 2.05
CA LEU A 403 -14.96 -18.74 1.20
C LEU A 403 -14.21 -18.25 -0.05
N SER A 404 -14.94 -18.21 -1.18
CA SER A 404 -14.45 -17.63 -2.43
C SER A 404 -14.39 -16.10 -2.38
N SER A 405 -13.65 -15.49 -3.30
CA SER A 405 -13.58 -14.02 -3.44
C SER A 405 -14.95 -13.39 -3.72
N GLU A 406 -15.81 -14.07 -4.49
CA GLU A 406 -17.18 -13.62 -4.78
C GLU A 406 -18.07 -13.66 -3.53
N GLN A 407 -17.96 -14.73 -2.74
CA GLN A 407 -18.65 -14.87 -1.46
C GLN A 407 -18.21 -13.81 -0.44
N LEU A 408 -16.90 -13.55 -0.34
CA LEU A 408 -16.36 -12.50 0.53
C LEU A 408 -16.78 -11.09 0.10
N ALA A 409 -16.78 -10.81 -1.21
CA ALA A 409 -17.22 -9.53 -1.76
C ALA A 409 -18.73 -9.26 -1.53
N ALA A 410 -19.54 -10.32 -1.47
CA ALA A 410 -20.98 -10.23 -1.19
C ALA A 410 -21.33 -10.09 0.30
N LEU A 411 -20.38 -10.28 1.22
CA LEU A 411 -20.65 -10.11 2.66
C LEU A 411 -21.08 -8.67 3.00
N PRO A 412 -21.94 -8.46 4.01
CA PRO A 412 -22.31 -7.13 4.48
C PRO A 412 -21.08 -6.29 4.85
N SER A 413 -21.05 -5.02 4.43
CA SER A 413 -19.85 -4.18 4.66
C SER A 413 -19.45 -4.03 6.13
N ASP A 414 -20.39 -4.13 7.06
CA ASP A 414 -20.13 -4.00 8.50
C ASP A 414 -19.55 -5.27 9.14
N ILE A 415 -19.38 -6.36 8.37
CA ILE A 415 -18.94 -7.65 8.90
C ILE A 415 -17.52 -7.64 9.46
N LEU A 416 -16.58 -6.94 8.79
CA LEU A 416 -15.18 -6.91 9.22
C LEU A 416 -15.02 -6.24 10.59
N GLY A 417 -15.87 -5.27 10.94
CA GLY A 417 -15.87 -4.62 12.26
C GLY A 417 -16.39 -5.52 13.39
N ALA A 418 -17.10 -6.62 13.08
CA ALA A 418 -17.62 -7.57 14.06
C ALA A 418 -16.75 -8.82 14.24
N LEU A 419 -15.80 -9.08 13.34
CA LEU A 419 -14.86 -10.20 13.45
C LEU A 419 -13.81 -9.96 14.55
N GLY A 420 -13.34 -11.04 15.19
CA GLY A 420 -12.19 -10.97 16.09
C GLY A 420 -10.86 -10.76 15.34
N VAL A 421 -9.83 -10.31 16.07
CA VAL A 421 -8.47 -10.09 15.54
C VAL A 421 -7.90 -11.36 14.89
N ALA A 422 -8.14 -12.52 15.50
CA ALA A 422 -7.67 -13.81 14.98
C ALA A 422 -8.35 -14.21 13.66
N GLN A 423 -9.64 -13.89 13.47
CA GLN A 423 -10.34 -14.10 12.21
C GLN A 423 -9.78 -13.21 11.10
N VAL A 424 -9.60 -11.91 11.36
CA VAL A 424 -9.08 -10.97 10.35
C VAL A 424 -7.65 -11.30 9.95
N ALA A 425 -6.78 -11.65 10.92
CA ALA A 425 -5.41 -12.05 10.65
C ALA A 425 -5.28 -13.36 9.84
N ALA A 426 -6.31 -14.21 9.84
CA ALA A 426 -6.31 -15.52 9.19
C ALA A 426 -6.73 -15.50 7.70
N PHE A 427 -7.24 -14.39 7.16
CA PHE A 427 -7.51 -14.28 5.73
C PHE A 427 -6.24 -14.42 4.88
N SER A 428 -6.35 -14.97 3.67
CA SER A 428 -5.25 -14.86 2.70
C SER A 428 -5.12 -13.42 2.18
N ALA A 429 -4.00 -13.13 1.50
CA ALA A 429 -3.79 -11.84 0.87
C ALA A 429 -4.81 -11.58 -0.26
N GLU A 430 -5.14 -12.61 -1.05
CA GLU A 430 -6.19 -12.55 -2.08
C GLU A 430 -7.59 -12.37 -1.47
N GLN A 431 -7.87 -12.99 -0.31
CA GLN A 431 -9.14 -12.86 0.38
C GLN A 431 -9.36 -11.44 0.93
N LEU A 432 -8.34 -10.81 1.52
CA LEU A 432 -8.42 -9.40 1.92
C LEU A 432 -8.56 -8.47 0.71
N ALA A 433 -7.88 -8.76 -0.39
CA ALA A 433 -8.01 -8.02 -1.65
C ALA A 433 -9.39 -8.17 -2.34
N ALA A 434 -10.19 -9.18 -1.98
CA ALA A 434 -11.55 -9.37 -2.50
C ALA A 434 -12.60 -8.45 -1.86
N PHE A 435 -12.33 -7.90 -0.67
CA PHE A 435 -13.28 -7.03 0.02
C PHE A 435 -13.43 -5.66 -0.64
N THR A 436 -14.64 -5.10 -0.60
CA THR A 436 -14.88 -3.73 -1.07
C THR A 436 -14.17 -2.71 -0.17
N PRO A 437 -13.78 -1.53 -0.71
CA PRO A 437 -13.19 -0.46 0.10
C PRO A 437 -14.09 -0.04 1.28
N VAL A 438 -15.41 -0.09 1.10
CA VAL A 438 -16.38 0.21 2.17
C VAL A 438 -16.30 -0.82 3.29
N ALA A 439 -16.20 -2.12 2.99
CA ALA A 439 -16.03 -3.14 4.02
C ALA A 439 -14.73 -2.96 4.81
N LEU A 440 -13.62 -2.69 4.10
CA LEU A 440 -12.30 -2.48 4.73
C LEU A 440 -12.26 -1.23 5.60
N SER A 441 -13.07 -0.20 5.32
CA SER A 441 -13.24 0.97 6.19
C SER A 441 -13.79 0.65 7.59
N ARG A 442 -14.35 -0.55 7.77
CA ARG A 442 -14.90 -1.05 9.05
C ARG A 442 -13.91 -1.83 9.89
N LEU A 443 -12.69 -2.06 9.39
CA LEU A 443 -11.61 -2.57 10.21
C LEU A 443 -11.35 -1.64 11.41
N THR A 444 -10.91 -2.23 12.52
CA THR A 444 -10.55 -1.53 13.75
C THR A 444 -9.03 -1.43 13.89
N ALA A 445 -8.56 -0.43 14.64
CA ALA A 445 -7.13 -0.26 14.89
C ALA A 445 -6.48 -1.48 15.59
N GLU A 446 -7.23 -2.25 16.39
CA GLU A 446 -6.73 -3.50 16.98
C GLU A 446 -6.59 -4.63 15.95
N GLN A 447 -7.54 -4.80 15.03
CA GLN A 447 -7.41 -5.81 13.96
C GLN A 447 -6.24 -5.50 13.04
N VAL A 448 -6.06 -4.24 12.65
CA VAL A 448 -5.05 -3.85 11.66
C VAL A 448 -3.62 -4.04 12.15
N LYS A 449 -3.34 -3.97 13.47
CA LYS A 449 -2.02 -4.32 14.04
C LYS A 449 -1.56 -5.75 13.73
N PHE A 450 -2.48 -6.66 13.44
CA PHE A 450 -2.21 -8.08 13.17
C PHE A 450 -2.34 -8.46 11.69
N ILE A 451 -2.67 -7.51 10.82
CA ILE A 451 -2.60 -7.71 9.36
C ILE A 451 -1.12 -7.87 8.96
N ARG A 452 -0.79 -8.91 8.22
CA ARG A 452 0.58 -9.21 7.78
C ARG A 452 0.98 -8.31 6.60
N PRO A 453 2.27 -7.98 6.44
CA PRO A 453 2.74 -7.11 5.35
C PRO A 453 2.29 -7.55 3.94
N ASP A 454 2.30 -8.86 3.66
CA ASP A 454 1.83 -9.43 2.39
C ASP A 454 0.33 -9.25 2.14
N GLN A 455 -0.50 -9.21 3.19
CA GLN A 455 -1.93 -8.89 3.06
C GLN A 455 -2.14 -7.43 2.66
N LEU A 456 -1.35 -6.48 3.19
CA LEU A 456 -1.43 -5.06 2.80
C LEU A 456 -0.94 -4.82 1.36
N VAL A 457 0.12 -5.54 0.93
CA VAL A 457 0.66 -5.42 -0.43
C VAL A 457 -0.31 -5.94 -1.50
N ALA A 458 -1.19 -6.89 -1.15
CA ALA A 458 -2.25 -7.35 -2.06
C ALA A 458 -3.43 -6.37 -2.21
N MET A 459 -3.57 -5.37 -1.32
CA MET A 459 -4.64 -4.38 -1.41
C MET A 459 -4.34 -3.31 -2.47
N SER A 460 -5.35 -2.91 -3.23
CA SER A 460 -5.26 -1.74 -4.12
C SER A 460 -5.13 -0.43 -3.34
N GLY A 461 -4.62 0.62 -3.98
CA GLY A 461 -4.55 1.95 -3.36
C GLY A 461 -5.92 2.53 -2.97
N GLN A 462 -6.99 2.16 -3.68
CA GLN A 462 -8.37 2.52 -3.29
C GLN A 462 -8.82 1.82 -2.00
N GLN A 463 -8.44 0.55 -1.81
CA GLN A 463 -8.74 -0.20 -0.60
C GLN A 463 -7.95 0.33 0.61
N LEU A 464 -6.65 0.61 0.44
CA LEU A 464 -5.82 1.25 1.47
C LEU A 464 -6.33 2.67 1.79
N GLY A 465 -6.74 3.43 0.78
CA GLY A 465 -7.27 4.78 0.92
C GLY A 465 -8.65 4.88 1.59
N ALA A 466 -9.40 3.78 1.65
CA ALA A 466 -10.67 3.71 2.36
C ALA A 466 -10.53 3.32 3.84
N LEU A 467 -9.33 2.93 4.29
CA LEU A 467 -9.07 2.70 5.71
C LEU A 467 -9.30 3.99 6.52
N SER A 468 -9.83 3.83 7.73
CA SER A 468 -10.14 4.97 8.59
C SER A 468 -8.88 5.70 9.07
N ALA A 469 -9.04 6.96 9.49
CA ALA A 469 -7.98 7.78 10.07
C ALA A 469 -7.20 7.06 11.18
N GLU A 470 -7.95 6.42 12.07
CA GLU A 470 -7.48 5.77 13.29
C GLU A 470 -6.83 4.41 12.98
N VAL A 471 -7.37 3.68 12.00
CA VAL A 471 -6.76 2.46 11.45
C VAL A 471 -5.41 2.75 10.82
N PHE A 472 -5.31 3.79 9.99
CA PHE A 472 -4.07 4.13 9.29
C PHE A 472 -2.98 4.61 10.27
N ALA A 473 -3.37 5.35 11.31
CA ALA A 473 -2.48 5.70 12.42
C ALA A 473 -2.04 4.48 13.26
N GLY A 474 -2.81 3.39 13.24
CA GLY A 474 -2.48 2.11 13.89
C GLY A 474 -1.49 1.22 13.13
N LEU A 475 -1.13 1.56 11.88
CA LEU A 475 -0.17 0.79 11.08
C LEU A 475 1.24 0.85 11.69
N THR A 476 1.84 -0.33 11.85
CA THR A 476 3.19 -0.54 12.36
C THR A 476 4.27 -0.20 11.33
N HIS A 477 5.51 -0.02 11.80
CA HIS A 477 6.69 0.19 10.96
C HIS A 477 6.80 -0.84 9.83
N ASN A 478 6.80 -2.13 10.16
CA ASN A 478 6.95 -3.23 9.19
C ASN A 478 5.82 -3.30 8.14
N GLN A 479 4.63 -2.78 8.48
CA GLN A 479 3.49 -2.73 7.57
C GLN A 479 3.63 -1.57 6.58
N LEU A 480 4.04 -0.38 7.05
CA LEU A 480 4.24 0.79 6.19
C LEU A 480 5.43 0.61 5.25
N SER A 481 6.56 0.12 5.75
CA SER A 481 7.77 -0.11 4.93
C SER A 481 7.60 -1.25 3.90
N ALA A 482 6.50 -2.01 3.95
CA ALA A 482 6.19 -3.05 2.96
C ALA A 482 5.32 -2.56 1.79
N LEU A 483 4.59 -1.44 1.94
CA LEU A 483 3.76 -0.88 0.87
C LEU A 483 4.61 -0.54 -0.36
N THR A 484 4.13 -0.84 -1.57
CA THR A 484 4.91 -0.50 -2.77
C THR A 484 4.86 1.01 -3.05
N PRO A 485 5.85 1.57 -3.77
CA PRO A 485 5.81 2.98 -4.18
C PRO A 485 4.54 3.32 -4.99
N GLU A 486 4.03 2.38 -5.80
CA GLU A 486 2.76 2.54 -6.55
C GLU A 486 1.54 2.59 -5.62
N GLN A 487 1.50 1.77 -4.56
CA GLN A 487 0.44 1.83 -3.55
C GLN A 487 0.46 3.19 -2.84
N MET A 488 1.65 3.69 -2.46
CA MET A 488 1.83 5.00 -1.82
C MET A 488 1.37 6.15 -2.73
N ALA A 489 1.69 6.09 -4.03
CA ALA A 489 1.24 7.08 -5.02
C ALA A 489 -0.29 7.14 -5.17
N GLN A 490 -1.00 6.03 -4.92
CA GLN A 490 -2.46 5.94 -5.02
C GLN A 490 -3.21 6.34 -3.74
N LEU A 491 -2.53 6.58 -2.61
CA LEU A 491 -3.19 6.97 -1.35
C LEU A 491 -3.84 8.36 -1.44
N PRO A 492 -5.07 8.54 -0.93
CA PRO A 492 -5.71 9.86 -0.92
C PRO A 492 -4.99 10.83 0.02
N LEU A 493 -5.08 12.12 -0.28
CA LEU A 493 -4.48 13.20 0.53
C LEU A 493 -4.88 13.13 2.01
N SER A 494 -6.10 12.67 2.29
CA SER A 494 -6.66 12.49 3.63
C SER A 494 -6.05 11.34 4.44
N ALA A 495 -5.33 10.41 3.80
CA ALA A 495 -4.53 9.39 4.46
C ALA A 495 -3.09 9.89 4.66
N ILE A 496 -2.48 10.48 3.62
CA ILE A 496 -1.13 11.04 3.68
C ILE A 496 -1.00 12.13 4.75
N GLY A 497 -1.95 13.07 4.83
CA GLY A 497 -1.95 14.14 5.83
C GLY A 497 -2.20 13.70 7.28
N LYS A 498 -2.37 12.39 7.53
CA LYS A 498 -2.48 11.79 8.87
C LYS A 498 -1.26 10.95 9.27
N LEU A 499 -0.29 10.77 8.36
CA LEU A 499 0.97 10.11 8.69
C LEU A 499 1.68 10.86 9.81
N THR A 500 1.98 10.16 10.90
CA THR A 500 2.77 10.73 12.00
C THR A 500 4.24 10.88 11.60
N ALA A 501 4.97 11.78 12.27
CA ALA A 501 6.41 11.95 12.10
C ALA A 501 7.21 10.62 12.14
N ALA A 502 6.86 9.72 13.07
CA ALA A 502 7.51 8.42 13.20
C ALA A 502 7.16 7.45 12.05
N GLN A 503 5.92 7.48 11.56
CA GLN A 503 5.48 6.68 10.41
C GLN A 503 6.06 7.20 9.10
N LEU A 504 6.27 8.52 8.96
CA LEU A 504 6.89 9.10 7.77
C LEU A 504 8.39 8.82 7.72
N ALA A 505 9.10 8.97 8.84
CA ALA A 505 10.53 8.62 8.95
C ALA A 505 10.82 7.12 8.76
N ALA A 506 9.79 6.27 8.84
CA ALA A 506 9.85 4.83 8.59
C ALA A 506 9.77 4.43 7.11
N LEU A 507 9.31 5.33 6.23
CA LEU A 507 9.18 5.03 4.80
C LEU A 507 10.54 5.00 4.09
N SER A 508 10.66 4.19 3.05
CA SER A 508 11.86 4.20 2.21
C SER A 508 11.96 5.49 1.38
N PRO A 509 13.17 5.90 0.94
CA PRO A 509 13.31 7.03 0.03
C PRO A 509 12.52 6.85 -1.28
N GLU A 510 12.38 5.63 -1.78
CA GLU A 510 11.60 5.29 -2.97
C GLU A 510 10.09 5.45 -2.76
N GLN A 511 9.58 5.07 -1.59
CA GLN A 511 8.18 5.31 -1.21
C GLN A 511 7.86 6.81 -1.16
N ILE A 512 8.76 7.62 -0.61
CA ILE A 512 8.65 9.09 -0.60
C ILE A 512 8.75 9.65 -2.03
N ALA A 513 9.67 9.16 -2.85
CA ALA A 513 9.87 9.58 -4.24
C ALA A 513 8.71 9.22 -5.20
N ALA A 514 7.75 8.40 -4.77
CA ALA A 514 6.56 8.06 -5.54
C ALA A 514 5.31 8.91 -5.18
N LEU A 515 5.36 9.69 -4.09
CA LEU A 515 4.29 10.62 -3.76
C LEU A 515 4.15 11.73 -4.81
N SER A 516 2.93 12.17 -5.08
CA SER A 516 2.68 13.37 -5.88
C SER A 516 2.98 14.66 -5.11
N ALA A 517 3.20 15.77 -5.83
CA ALA A 517 3.36 17.10 -5.24
C ALA A 517 2.23 17.44 -4.24
N SER A 518 0.98 17.15 -4.60
CA SER A 518 -0.18 17.36 -3.74
C SER A 518 -0.16 16.51 -2.46
N GLN A 519 0.37 15.28 -2.53
CA GLN A 519 0.55 14.43 -1.34
C GLN A 519 1.66 14.97 -0.42
N ILE A 520 2.78 15.46 -0.97
CA ILE A 520 3.83 16.15 -0.19
C ILE A 520 3.26 17.39 0.51
N GLY A 521 2.49 18.21 -0.20
CA GLY A 521 1.83 19.39 0.37
C GLY A 521 0.74 19.08 1.40
N ALA A 522 0.21 17.85 1.42
CA ALA A 522 -0.78 17.40 2.41
C ALA A 522 -0.17 16.94 3.74
N LEU A 523 1.15 16.70 3.81
CA LEU A 523 1.84 16.33 5.05
C LEU A 523 1.77 17.45 6.09
N SER A 524 1.56 17.11 7.36
CA SER A 524 1.63 18.11 8.44
C SER A 524 3.05 18.70 8.54
N THR A 525 3.17 19.90 9.12
CA THR A 525 4.46 20.56 9.36
C THR A 525 5.39 19.72 10.23
N GLU A 526 4.85 19.04 11.23
CA GLU A 526 5.59 18.17 12.15
C GLU A 526 6.05 16.89 11.46
N ALA A 527 5.18 16.30 10.63
CA ALA A 527 5.52 15.11 9.85
C ALA A 527 6.60 15.44 8.80
N PHE A 528 6.44 16.52 8.04
CA PHE A 528 7.41 16.98 7.05
C PHE A 528 8.78 17.30 7.67
N ALA A 529 8.81 17.97 8.83
CA ALA A 529 10.06 18.27 9.56
C ALA A 529 10.81 17.02 10.06
N ALA A 530 10.11 15.88 10.17
CA ALA A 530 10.67 14.60 10.59
C ALA A 530 11.22 13.75 9.43
N LEU A 531 11.07 14.19 8.17
CA LEU A 531 11.71 13.54 7.02
C LEU A 531 13.22 13.43 7.24
N THR A 532 13.77 12.25 6.91
CA THR A 532 15.20 12.01 6.95
C THR A 532 15.89 12.72 5.79
N GLU A 533 17.20 12.93 5.92
CA GLU A 533 18.00 13.52 4.84
C GLU A 533 17.93 12.69 3.54
N GLN A 534 17.93 11.35 3.66
CA GLN A 534 17.81 10.47 2.49
C GLN A 534 16.45 10.59 1.80
N GLN A 535 15.37 10.72 2.56
CA GLN A 535 14.01 10.90 2.01
C GLN A 535 13.86 12.25 1.30
N LEU A 536 14.39 13.34 1.87
CA LEU A 536 14.36 14.67 1.24
C LEU A 536 15.23 14.73 -0.02
N MET A 537 16.36 14.02 -0.06
CA MET A 537 17.20 13.92 -1.25
C MET A 537 16.62 13.02 -2.35
N ALA A 538 15.66 12.15 -2.03
CA ALA A 538 14.94 11.34 -3.01
C ALA A 538 13.74 12.06 -3.65
N LEU A 539 13.37 13.26 -3.18
CA LEU A 539 12.31 14.05 -3.81
C LEU A 539 12.72 14.48 -5.22
N LYS A 540 11.80 14.33 -6.18
CA LYS A 540 11.95 14.81 -7.55
C LYS A 540 11.60 16.31 -7.66
N PRO A 541 12.08 17.03 -8.69
CA PRO A 541 11.78 18.46 -8.86
C PRO A 541 10.28 18.80 -8.82
N GLU A 542 9.43 17.94 -9.40
CA GLU A 542 7.98 18.13 -9.41
C GLU A 542 7.36 17.99 -8.02
N GLN A 543 7.95 17.15 -7.15
CA GLN A 543 7.49 16.96 -5.77
C GLN A 543 7.86 18.17 -4.88
N VAL A 544 9.00 18.81 -5.16
CA VAL A 544 9.48 20.00 -4.44
C VAL A 544 8.55 21.20 -4.66
N ALA A 545 7.89 21.29 -5.83
CA ALA A 545 6.81 22.26 -6.08
C ALA A 545 5.59 22.09 -5.16
N GLY A 546 5.42 20.91 -4.54
CA GLY A 546 4.39 20.64 -3.55
C GLY A 546 4.68 21.15 -2.14
N ILE A 547 5.92 21.59 -1.86
CA ILE A 547 6.32 22.06 -0.53
C ILE A 547 5.62 23.39 -0.21
N THR A 548 4.84 23.39 0.87
CA THR A 548 4.07 24.56 1.30
C THR A 548 4.93 25.60 2.02
N PRO A 549 4.49 26.88 2.05
CA PRO A 549 5.10 27.95 2.84
C PRO A 549 5.38 27.59 4.31
N SER A 550 4.49 26.83 4.96
CA SER A 550 4.66 26.39 6.35
C SER A 550 5.70 25.28 6.50
N GLN A 551 5.74 24.33 5.57
CA GLN A 551 6.73 23.23 5.55
C GLN A 551 8.15 23.75 5.30
N MET A 552 8.32 24.79 4.48
CA MET A 552 9.63 25.40 4.22
C MET A 552 10.25 26.02 5.48
N LYS A 553 9.46 26.64 6.36
CA LYS A 553 9.97 27.24 7.62
C LYS A 553 10.58 26.23 8.58
N VAL A 554 10.11 24.98 8.55
CA VAL A 554 10.59 23.90 9.43
C VAL A 554 11.67 23.03 8.78
N LEU A 555 11.99 23.25 7.51
CA LEU A 555 13.05 22.54 6.79
C LEU A 555 14.43 22.95 7.31
N LYS A 556 15.25 21.98 7.73
CA LYS A 556 16.59 22.24 8.29
C LYS A 556 17.47 22.96 7.27
N SER A 557 18.14 24.03 7.69
CA SER A 557 18.95 24.90 6.83
C SER A 557 20.04 24.14 6.05
N GLN A 558 20.61 23.07 6.62
CA GLN A 558 21.59 22.19 5.97
C GLN A 558 21.05 21.42 4.76
N LEU A 559 19.73 21.19 4.68
CA LEU A 559 19.11 20.39 3.63
C LEU A 559 18.79 21.24 2.40
N ILE A 560 18.44 22.52 2.60
CA ILE A 560 18.24 23.48 1.51
C ILE A 560 19.53 23.63 0.68
N SER A 561 20.71 23.66 1.31
CA SER A 561 22.00 23.70 0.59
C SER A 561 22.33 22.46 -0.23
N ARG A 562 21.54 21.38 -0.11
CA ARG A 562 21.72 20.11 -0.85
C ARG A 562 20.71 19.91 -1.98
N LEU A 563 19.69 20.76 -2.09
CA LEU A 563 18.75 20.71 -3.22
C LEU A 563 19.49 21.00 -4.54
N SER A 564 19.23 20.21 -5.57
CA SER A 564 19.76 20.45 -6.92
C SER A 564 19.20 21.76 -7.50
N ALA A 565 19.87 22.29 -8.54
CA ALA A 565 19.38 23.46 -9.27
C ALA A 565 17.94 23.28 -9.80
N GLU A 566 17.57 22.06 -10.20
CA GLU A 566 16.25 21.70 -10.72
C GLU A 566 15.21 21.58 -9.60
N GLN A 567 15.55 20.91 -8.50
CA GLN A 567 14.70 20.85 -7.30
C GLN A 567 14.41 22.26 -6.77
N PHE A 568 15.46 23.10 -6.66
CA PHE A 568 15.32 24.46 -6.15
C PHE A 568 14.50 25.36 -7.09
N ALA A 569 14.66 25.23 -8.40
CA ALA A 569 13.84 25.92 -9.40
C ALA A 569 12.36 25.47 -9.38
N GLY A 570 12.06 24.28 -8.86
CA GLY A 570 10.69 23.79 -8.66
C GLY A 570 9.94 24.47 -7.52
N LEU A 571 10.61 25.21 -6.63
CA LEU A 571 9.95 25.88 -5.50
C LEU A 571 9.01 26.99 -5.98
N HIS A 572 7.74 26.93 -5.56
CA HIS A 572 6.79 28.01 -5.83
C HIS A 572 7.20 29.27 -5.07
N GLU A 573 7.03 30.43 -5.70
CA GLU A 573 7.39 31.75 -5.17
C GLU A 573 6.96 32.01 -3.71
N ALA A 574 5.71 31.69 -3.33
CA ALA A 574 5.22 31.88 -1.96
C ALA A 574 5.99 31.05 -0.92
N THR A 575 6.61 29.94 -1.34
CA THR A 575 7.47 29.09 -0.52
C THR A 575 8.89 29.68 -0.44
N ILE A 576 9.41 30.26 -1.52
CA ILE A 576 10.68 31.01 -1.54
C ILE A 576 10.59 32.22 -0.58
N ASP A 577 9.48 32.96 -0.61
CA ASP A 577 9.23 34.11 0.27
C ASP A 577 9.27 33.76 1.79
N GLN A 578 9.13 32.48 2.16
CA GLN A 578 9.23 32.01 3.55
C GLN A 578 10.63 31.52 3.96
N LEU A 579 11.63 31.56 3.07
CA LEU A 579 13.01 31.21 3.41
C LEU A 579 13.51 32.11 4.55
N THR A 580 13.98 31.51 5.64
CA THR A 580 14.57 32.24 6.76
C THR A 580 15.98 32.74 6.42
N PRO A 581 16.47 33.82 7.07
CA PRO A 581 17.84 34.30 6.91
C PRO A 581 18.90 33.19 7.09
N GLU A 582 18.72 32.27 8.05
CA GLU A 582 19.66 31.15 8.22
C GLU A 582 19.68 30.21 7.01
N GLN A 583 18.52 29.89 6.45
CA GLN A 583 18.42 29.06 5.24
C GLN A 583 19.04 29.75 4.03
N ILE A 584 18.77 31.05 3.83
CA ILE A 584 19.35 31.84 2.73
C ILE A 584 20.88 31.90 2.82
N SER A 585 21.42 32.05 4.04
CA SER A 585 22.88 32.07 4.24
C SER A 585 23.59 30.79 3.80
N ARG A 586 22.88 29.65 3.77
CA ARG A 586 23.41 28.35 3.36
C ARG A 586 23.16 28.00 1.89
N LEU A 587 22.37 28.80 1.16
CA LEU A 587 22.17 28.59 -0.28
C LEU A 587 23.52 28.50 -1.00
N GLN A 588 23.54 27.71 -2.06
CA GLN A 588 24.67 27.61 -2.98
C GLN A 588 24.50 28.63 -4.12
N PRO A 589 25.59 29.14 -4.72
CA PRO A 589 25.48 30.16 -5.77
C PRO A 589 24.59 29.71 -6.95
N HIS A 590 24.67 28.44 -7.34
CA HIS A 590 23.84 27.85 -8.40
C HIS A 590 22.33 27.78 -8.07
N GLN A 591 21.94 27.87 -6.79
CA GLN A 591 20.54 27.94 -6.37
C GLN A 591 20.03 29.38 -6.46
N VAL A 592 20.83 30.35 -6.02
CA VAL A 592 20.52 31.78 -6.15
C VAL A 592 20.41 32.19 -7.61
N ALA A 593 21.31 31.70 -8.48
CA ALA A 593 21.26 31.88 -9.93
C ALA A 593 20.00 31.30 -10.61
N ARG A 594 19.20 30.49 -9.91
CA ARG A 594 17.93 29.92 -10.41
C ARG A 594 16.68 30.62 -9.87
N LEU A 595 16.82 31.59 -8.97
CA LEU A 595 15.70 32.41 -8.52
C LEU A 595 15.18 33.28 -9.67
N ALA A 596 13.87 33.44 -9.78
CA ALA A 596 13.31 34.48 -10.64
C ALA A 596 13.78 35.87 -10.15
N PRO A 597 14.06 36.84 -11.04
CA PRO A 597 14.42 38.21 -10.65
C PRO A 597 13.43 38.83 -9.64
N ASP A 598 12.12 38.62 -9.87
CA ASP A 598 11.04 39.10 -9.01
C ASP A 598 10.98 38.43 -7.62
N ALA A 599 11.64 37.28 -7.43
CA ALA A 599 11.74 36.63 -6.11
C ALA A 599 12.78 37.36 -5.25
N LEU A 600 13.94 37.72 -5.82
CA LEU A 600 14.96 38.49 -5.11
C LEU A 600 14.44 39.88 -4.70
N ALA A 601 13.69 40.56 -5.57
CA ALA A 601 13.07 41.85 -5.27
C ALA A 601 12.08 41.83 -4.10
N ARG A 602 11.52 40.66 -3.75
CA ARG A 602 10.58 40.47 -2.62
C ARG A 602 11.24 40.10 -1.31
N PHE A 603 12.53 39.74 -1.29
CA PHE A 603 13.22 39.39 -0.06
C PHE A 603 13.22 40.59 0.90
N SER A 604 12.77 40.35 2.12
CA SER A 604 12.90 41.31 3.21
C SER A 604 14.37 41.68 3.46
N VAL A 605 14.60 42.81 4.13
CA VAL A 605 15.95 43.29 4.46
C VAL A 605 16.80 42.23 5.16
N GLU A 606 16.23 41.48 6.10
CA GLU A 606 16.94 40.41 6.83
C GLU A 606 17.25 39.20 5.94
N GLN A 607 16.32 38.82 5.06
CA GLN A 607 16.51 37.74 4.09
C GLN A 607 17.62 38.10 3.09
N PHE A 608 17.58 39.32 2.54
CA PHE A 608 18.56 39.78 1.56
C PHE A 608 19.96 39.97 2.17
N ALA A 609 20.06 40.54 3.38
CA ALA A 609 21.33 40.71 4.10
C ALA A 609 22.00 39.39 4.55
N ALA A 610 21.30 38.26 4.43
CA ALA A 610 21.85 36.93 4.67
C ALA A 610 22.57 36.33 3.45
N LEU A 611 22.42 36.91 2.26
CA LEU A 611 23.20 36.51 1.08
C LEU A 611 24.70 36.78 1.30
N ARG A 612 25.55 35.85 0.84
CA ARG A 612 27.01 35.94 0.93
C ARG A 612 27.59 36.52 -0.37
N PRO A 613 28.78 37.16 -0.37
CA PRO A 613 29.39 37.72 -1.59
C PRO A 613 29.40 36.75 -2.79
N GLN A 614 29.75 35.48 -2.53
CA GLN A 614 29.73 34.34 -3.47
C GLN A 614 28.40 34.15 -4.23
N HIS A 615 27.28 34.61 -3.68
CA HIS A 615 25.98 34.47 -4.33
C HIS A 615 25.81 35.50 -5.47
N PHE A 616 26.39 36.69 -5.31
CA PHE A 616 26.28 37.80 -6.26
C PHE A 616 27.15 37.57 -7.51
N GLU A 617 28.31 36.93 -7.36
CA GLU A 617 29.18 36.50 -8.48
C GLU A 617 28.45 35.67 -9.54
N HIS A 618 27.37 34.97 -9.15
CA HIS A 618 26.60 34.07 -9.99
C HIS A 618 25.17 34.55 -10.30
N MET A 619 24.80 35.77 -9.91
CA MET A 619 23.50 36.36 -10.29
C MET A 619 23.48 36.79 -11.76
N SER A 620 22.33 36.72 -12.43
CA SER A 620 22.18 37.32 -13.77
C SER A 620 22.04 38.84 -13.71
N GLU A 621 22.29 39.53 -14.82
CA GLU A 621 22.03 40.97 -14.95
C GLU A 621 20.57 41.30 -14.63
N ASP A 622 19.60 40.50 -15.11
CA ASP A 622 18.17 40.68 -14.81
C ASP A 622 17.88 40.62 -13.29
N GLN A 623 18.53 39.68 -12.58
CA GLN A 623 18.41 39.57 -11.13
C GLN A 623 18.97 40.80 -10.40
N ILE A 624 20.10 41.32 -10.88
CA ILE A 624 20.74 42.52 -10.31
C ILE A 624 19.93 43.80 -10.63
N ALA A 625 19.33 43.88 -11.82
CA ALA A 625 18.50 45.00 -12.25
C ALA A 625 17.20 45.15 -11.45
N MET A 626 16.64 44.04 -10.96
CA MET A 626 15.43 44.03 -10.12
C MET A 626 15.68 44.35 -8.63
N LEU A 627 16.94 44.51 -8.20
CA LEU A 627 17.27 44.82 -6.82
C LEU A 627 16.73 46.19 -6.38
N GLN A 628 16.06 46.19 -5.23
CA GLN A 628 15.42 47.40 -4.72
C GLN A 628 16.43 48.30 -3.98
N PRO A 629 16.27 49.65 -3.99
CA PRO A 629 17.23 50.56 -3.35
C PRO A 629 17.49 50.28 -1.87
N HIS A 630 16.51 49.73 -1.14
CA HIS A 630 16.66 49.36 0.27
C HIS A 630 17.41 48.04 0.48
N GLN A 631 17.43 47.15 -0.52
CA GLN A 631 18.22 45.91 -0.53
C GLN A 631 19.68 46.22 -0.87
N VAL A 632 19.90 47.08 -1.88
CA VAL A 632 21.26 47.53 -2.23
C VAL A 632 21.91 48.29 -1.08
N ALA A 633 21.16 49.12 -0.34
CA ALA A 633 21.64 49.80 0.87
C ALA A 633 22.03 48.86 2.03
N THR A 634 21.69 47.56 1.97
CA THR A 634 22.06 46.56 3.00
C THR A 634 23.16 45.60 2.53
N LEU A 635 23.66 45.74 1.29
CA LEU A 635 24.81 45.00 0.80
C LEU A 635 26.09 45.35 1.58
N ARG A 636 26.91 44.34 1.87
CA ARG A 636 28.24 44.58 2.45
C ARG A 636 29.21 45.07 1.38
N PRO A 637 30.23 45.88 1.74
CA PRO A 637 31.31 46.28 0.83
C PRO A 637 31.90 45.14 -0.01
N GLU A 638 32.04 43.95 0.56
CA GLU A 638 32.59 42.76 -0.13
C GLU A 638 31.63 42.20 -1.18
N ALA A 639 30.32 42.31 -0.96
CA ALA A 639 29.32 41.85 -1.93
C ALA A 639 29.26 42.77 -3.16
N LEU A 640 29.42 44.09 -2.96
CA LEU A 640 29.54 45.04 -4.07
C LEU A 640 30.81 44.79 -4.91
N LYS A 641 31.94 44.53 -4.24
CA LYS A 641 33.22 44.22 -4.92
C LYS A 641 33.22 42.87 -5.67
N ALA A 642 32.30 41.97 -5.33
CA ALA A 642 32.14 40.68 -5.99
C ALA A 642 31.33 40.77 -7.29
N LEU A 643 30.66 41.90 -7.57
CA LEU A 643 29.90 42.09 -8.81
C LEU A 643 30.83 42.28 -10.01
N SER A 644 30.47 41.69 -11.16
CA SER A 644 31.11 41.96 -12.44
C SER A 644 30.82 43.38 -12.92
N GLY A 645 31.59 43.87 -13.91
CA GLY A 645 31.32 45.18 -14.51
C GLY A 645 29.94 45.26 -15.19
N GLU A 646 29.48 44.15 -15.78
CA GLU A 646 28.15 44.03 -16.42
C GLU A 646 27.03 44.03 -15.36
N GLN A 647 27.19 43.26 -14.28
CA GLN A 647 26.26 43.28 -13.14
C GLN A 647 26.20 44.67 -12.48
N MET A 648 27.33 45.35 -12.31
CA MET A 648 27.38 46.74 -11.81
C MET A 648 26.65 47.71 -12.74
N ALA A 649 26.76 47.52 -14.06
CA ALA A 649 26.04 48.30 -15.05
C ALA A 649 24.53 48.01 -15.08
N ALA A 650 24.09 46.81 -14.67
CA ALA A 650 22.68 46.46 -14.54
C ALA A 650 21.97 47.12 -13.34
N LEU A 651 22.70 47.61 -12.33
CA LEU A 651 22.12 48.28 -11.16
C LEU A 651 21.34 49.55 -11.54
N ASN A 652 20.11 49.70 -11.05
CA ASN A 652 19.30 50.90 -11.29
C ASN A 652 20.03 52.18 -10.80
N PRO A 653 20.21 53.25 -11.60
CA PRO A 653 20.97 54.46 -11.21
C PRO A 653 20.53 55.09 -9.88
N VAL A 654 19.26 54.92 -9.49
CA VAL A 654 18.72 55.44 -8.23
C VAL A 654 19.36 54.80 -7.00
N VAL A 655 19.84 53.55 -7.07
CA VAL A 655 20.38 52.83 -5.89
C VAL A 655 21.66 53.47 -5.35
N PHE A 656 22.49 54.02 -6.22
CA PHE A 656 23.71 54.75 -5.85
C PHE A 656 23.40 55.94 -4.92
N SER A 657 22.22 56.55 -5.03
CA SER A 657 21.77 57.64 -4.15
C SER A 657 21.40 57.21 -2.72
N LYS A 658 21.35 55.90 -2.45
CA LYS A 658 20.98 55.30 -1.16
C LYS A 658 22.11 54.51 -0.50
N MET A 659 23.27 54.43 -1.13
CA MET A 659 24.43 53.73 -0.60
C MET A 659 25.08 54.48 0.58
N SER A 660 25.69 53.72 1.50
CA SER A 660 26.49 54.28 2.59
C SER A 660 27.86 54.77 2.12
N ALA A 661 28.56 55.55 2.95
CA ALA A 661 29.93 55.98 2.68
C ALA A 661 30.87 54.79 2.42
N GLU A 662 30.76 53.72 3.22
CA GLU A 662 31.55 52.49 3.07
C GLU A 662 31.27 51.77 1.74
N GLN A 663 30.01 51.72 1.31
CA GLN A 663 29.60 51.13 0.03
C GLN A 663 30.12 51.96 -1.16
N LEU A 664 30.03 53.29 -1.08
CA LEU A 664 30.54 54.19 -2.12
C LEU A 664 32.08 54.12 -2.20
N ALA A 665 32.77 54.04 -1.06
CA ALA A 665 34.21 53.79 -1.01
C ALA A 665 34.58 52.41 -1.57
N ALA A 666 33.77 51.38 -1.31
CA ALA A 666 33.97 50.05 -1.85
C ALA A 666 33.93 50.06 -3.39
N ILE A 667 32.90 50.68 -3.99
CA ILE A 667 32.76 50.84 -5.44
C ILE A 667 33.90 51.67 -6.02
N ALA A 668 34.27 52.76 -5.36
CA ALA A 668 35.37 53.61 -5.80
C ALA A 668 36.74 52.90 -5.80
N SER A 669 36.90 51.86 -4.97
CA SER A 669 38.09 51.00 -4.92
C SER A 669 38.02 49.74 -5.81
N MET A 670 37.02 49.61 -6.68
CA MET A 670 36.94 48.53 -7.67
C MET A 670 37.91 48.79 -8.83
N PRO A 671 38.35 47.74 -9.57
CA PRO A 671 39.12 47.91 -10.80
C PRO A 671 38.43 48.86 -11.79
N ALA A 672 39.24 49.69 -12.47
CA ALA A 672 38.73 50.66 -13.44
C ALA A 672 37.87 50.04 -14.55
N SER A 673 38.12 48.78 -14.92
CA SER A 673 37.31 48.01 -15.88
C SER A 673 35.87 47.78 -15.44
N GLN A 674 35.62 47.56 -14.14
CA GLN A 674 34.27 47.43 -13.61
C GLN A 674 33.56 48.78 -13.52
N ILE A 675 34.29 49.83 -13.12
CA ILE A 675 33.79 51.21 -13.02
C ILE A 675 33.44 51.79 -14.41
N MET A 676 34.21 51.44 -15.44
CA MET A 676 34.00 51.94 -16.80
C MET A 676 32.77 51.32 -17.48
N ASN A 677 32.31 50.13 -17.07
CA ASN A 677 31.07 49.53 -17.60
C ASN A 677 29.78 50.25 -17.15
N LEU A 678 29.83 51.05 -16.07
CA LEU A 678 28.66 51.83 -15.61
C LEU A 678 28.05 52.70 -16.74
N SER A 679 26.78 53.05 -16.67
CA SER A 679 26.21 54.09 -17.54
C SER A 679 26.74 55.48 -17.17
N ASN A 680 26.63 56.46 -18.08
CA ASN A 680 26.99 57.85 -17.77
C ASN A 680 26.13 58.41 -16.63
N GLU A 681 24.84 58.04 -16.57
CA GLU A 681 23.92 58.44 -15.50
C GLU A 681 24.32 57.84 -14.15
N GLN A 682 24.64 56.54 -14.09
CA GLN A 682 25.17 55.90 -12.87
C GLN A 682 26.46 56.59 -12.40
N PHE A 683 27.35 56.92 -13.34
CA PHE A 683 28.61 57.59 -13.05
C PHE A 683 28.39 59.00 -12.47
N ASP A 684 27.50 59.80 -13.08
CA ASP A 684 27.17 61.14 -12.59
C ASP A 684 26.52 61.10 -11.19
N VAL A 685 25.63 60.12 -10.93
CA VAL A 685 25.04 59.92 -9.60
C VAL A 685 26.12 59.51 -8.59
N LEU A 686 27.00 58.55 -8.92
CA LEU A 686 28.12 58.12 -8.07
C LEU A 686 28.99 59.33 -7.68
N LYS A 687 29.39 60.13 -8.67
CA LYS A 687 30.17 61.36 -8.48
C LYS A 687 29.45 62.36 -7.57
N GLN A 688 28.13 62.55 -7.76
CA GLN A 688 27.34 63.44 -6.91
C GLN A 688 27.27 62.98 -5.44
N GLN A 689 27.25 61.67 -5.17
CA GLN A 689 27.26 61.17 -3.79
C GLN A 689 28.66 61.23 -3.17
N LEU A 690 29.71 60.86 -3.90
CA LEU A 690 31.10 60.96 -3.44
C LEU A 690 31.50 62.40 -3.10
N ALA A 691 30.95 63.40 -3.81
CA ALA A 691 31.16 64.82 -3.50
C ALA A 691 30.50 65.29 -2.19
N LYS A 692 29.56 64.52 -1.62
CA LYS A 692 28.91 64.82 -0.33
C LYS A 692 29.64 64.23 0.87
N LEU A 693 30.54 63.27 0.64
CA LEU A 693 31.34 62.65 1.69
C LEU A 693 32.47 63.60 2.15
N THR A 694 32.78 63.54 3.43
CA THR A 694 33.82 64.36 4.05
C THR A 694 35.22 63.80 3.80
N ASP A 695 36.26 64.63 3.91
CA ASP A 695 37.65 64.29 3.55
C ASP A 695 38.34 63.25 4.46
N GLY A 696 37.57 62.57 5.32
CA GLY A 696 38.01 61.40 6.11
C GLY A 696 37.27 60.10 5.81
N GLU A 697 36.25 60.10 4.95
CA GLU A 697 35.39 58.93 4.66
C GLU A 697 35.78 58.17 3.39
N VAL A 698 36.54 58.79 2.48
CA VAL A 698 37.05 58.19 1.24
C VAL A 698 38.50 58.62 1.06
N ASP A 699 39.34 57.70 0.61
CA ASP A 699 40.74 57.99 0.28
C ASP A 699 40.83 59.10 -0.80
N PRO A 700 41.58 60.19 -0.58
CA PRO A 700 41.77 61.25 -1.57
C PRO A 700 42.31 60.75 -2.92
N GLU A 701 43.13 59.70 -2.95
CA GLU A 701 43.64 59.10 -4.20
C GLU A 701 42.52 58.39 -4.96
N VAL A 702 41.61 57.72 -4.25
CA VAL A 702 40.43 57.05 -4.82
C VAL A 702 39.43 58.06 -5.40
N ARG A 703 39.18 59.18 -4.70
CA ARG A 703 38.35 60.29 -5.23
C ARG A 703 38.97 60.88 -6.50
N LYS A 704 40.29 61.11 -6.50
CA LYS A 704 41.04 61.62 -7.67
C LYS A 704 40.99 60.64 -8.85
N HIS A 705 41.19 59.34 -8.62
CA HIS A 705 41.15 58.32 -9.66
C HIS A 705 39.78 58.25 -10.34
N LEU A 706 38.69 58.29 -9.56
CA LEU A 706 37.33 58.38 -10.12
C LEU A 706 37.10 59.65 -10.92
N GLU A 707 37.56 60.83 -10.46
CA GLU A 707 37.43 62.06 -11.24
C GLU A 707 38.19 62.02 -12.56
N GLN A 708 39.28 61.26 -12.64
CA GLN A 708 40.04 61.04 -13.87
C GLN A 708 39.31 60.08 -14.82
N LEU A 709 38.80 58.94 -14.33
CA LEU A 709 37.95 58.02 -15.10
C LEU A 709 36.68 58.72 -15.61
N ALA A 710 36.05 59.58 -14.79
CA ALA A 710 34.90 60.40 -15.17
C ALA A 710 35.20 61.28 -16.39
N GLN A 711 36.34 61.98 -16.33
CA GLN A 711 36.77 62.89 -17.36
C GLN A 711 37.06 62.14 -18.66
N ILE A 712 37.65 60.95 -18.60
CA ILE A 712 37.92 60.10 -19.77
C ILE A 712 36.61 59.63 -20.41
N LYS A 713 35.67 59.12 -19.61
CA LYS A 713 34.39 58.58 -20.07
C LYS A 713 33.47 59.62 -20.73
N LEU A 714 33.43 60.83 -20.19
CA LEU A 714 32.61 61.93 -20.71
C LEU A 714 33.29 62.72 -21.86
N ALA A 715 34.61 62.59 -22.05
CA ALA A 715 35.38 63.40 -23.01
C ALA A 715 35.50 62.78 -24.41
N ALA A 716 34.47 62.08 -24.89
CA ALA A 716 34.52 61.38 -26.17
C ALA A 716 34.91 62.27 -27.38
N GLU A 717 34.51 63.54 -27.36
CA GLU A 717 34.91 64.55 -28.36
C GLU A 717 35.97 65.55 -27.84
N SER A 718 36.19 65.64 -26.52
CA SER A 718 36.96 66.74 -25.91
C SER A 718 38.36 66.36 -25.43
N ILE A 719 38.75 65.09 -25.42
CA ILE A 719 40.08 64.68 -24.94
C ILE A 719 41.22 65.29 -25.79
N ALA A 720 41.02 65.45 -27.10
CA ALA A 720 41.95 66.15 -28.00
C ALA A 720 42.15 67.65 -27.64
N THR A 721 41.25 68.25 -26.86
CA THR A 721 41.36 69.66 -26.40
C THR A 721 42.08 69.84 -25.07
N TRP A 722 42.47 68.75 -24.39
CA TRP A 722 43.12 68.82 -23.08
C TRP A 722 44.56 69.31 -23.17
N ALA A 723 45.01 70.12 -22.21
CA ALA A 723 46.41 70.51 -22.10
C ALA A 723 47.30 69.28 -21.81
N PRO A 724 48.52 69.17 -22.39
CA PRO A 724 49.43 68.04 -22.19
C PRO A 724 49.71 67.69 -20.72
N GLU A 725 49.73 68.67 -19.82
CA GLU A 725 49.89 68.47 -18.37
C GLU A 725 48.85 67.53 -17.74
N LYS A 726 47.63 67.42 -18.31
CA LYS A 726 46.62 66.47 -17.82
C LYS A 726 47.02 65.01 -18.09
N PHE A 727 47.67 64.74 -19.23
CA PHE A 727 48.06 63.39 -19.65
C PHE A 727 49.17 62.77 -18.78
N LYS A 728 50.01 63.60 -18.15
CA LYS A 728 51.05 63.16 -17.20
C LYS A 728 50.50 62.42 -15.98
N ASN A 729 49.26 62.75 -15.58
CA ASN A 729 48.61 62.16 -14.41
C ASN A 729 47.79 60.90 -14.75
N LEU A 730 47.83 60.42 -16.00
CA LEU A 730 47.20 59.18 -16.40
C LEU A 730 48.15 57.98 -16.13
N ASN A 731 47.55 56.81 -15.94
CA ASN A 731 48.22 55.52 -15.73
C ASN A 731 47.68 54.50 -16.74
N ALA A 732 48.11 53.24 -16.66
CA ALA A 732 47.67 52.19 -17.58
C ALA A 732 46.13 52.05 -17.60
N ASP A 733 45.52 52.05 -16.40
CA ASP A 733 44.08 51.87 -16.25
C ASP A 733 43.25 53.00 -16.85
N HIS A 734 43.75 54.23 -16.82
CA HIS A 734 43.08 55.36 -17.46
C HIS A 734 43.07 55.25 -18.99
N VAL A 735 44.18 54.78 -19.57
CA VAL A 735 44.42 54.86 -21.02
C VAL A 735 43.83 53.68 -21.80
N GLN A 736 43.72 52.50 -21.19
CA GLN A 736 43.17 51.31 -21.84
C GLN A 736 41.71 51.44 -22.30
N PHE A 737 40.96 52.44 -21.82
CA PHE A 737 39.54 52.67 -22.19
C PHE A 737 39.34 53.73 -23.27
N LEU A 738 40.40 54.37 -23.77
CA LEU A 738 40.28 55.31 -24.88
C LEU A 738 39.90 54.57 -26.16
N GLN A 739 38.88 55.03 -26.88
CA GLN A 739 38.54 54.40 -28.16
C GLN A 739 39.68 54.61 -29.17
N PRO A 740 39.97 53.65 -30.08
CA PRO A 740 41.08 53.80 -31.03
C PRO A 740 41.01 55.11 -31.85
N ASP A 741 39.80 55.54 -32.22
CA ASP A 741 39.54 56.83 -32.88
C ASP A 741 39.91 58.05 -32.01
N GLN A 742 39.72 57.97 -30.69
CA GLN A 742 40.11 59.03 -29.75
C GLN A 742 41.62 59.11 -29.61
N VAL A 743 42.30 57.95 -29.60
CA VAL A 743 43.77 57.87 -29.54
C VAL A 743 44.40 58.45 -30.82
N ALA A 744 43.79 58.18 -31.98
CA ALA A 744 44.22 58.77 -33.26
C ALA A 744 44.16 60.30 -33.27
N LEU A 745 43.17 60.91 -32.58
CA LEU A 745 42.95 62.36 -32.51
C LEU A 745 43.88 63.12 -31.55
N LEU A 746 44.70 62.44 -30.74
CA LEU A 746 45.60 63.08 -29.79
C LEU A 746 46.76 63.80 -30.49
N SER A 747 47.12 65.01 -30.04
CA SER A 747 48.27 65.72 -30.59
C SER A 747 49.59 65.06 -30.19
N ARG A 748 50.64 65.35 -30.98
CA ARG A 748 52.01 64.89 -30.68
C ARG A 748 52.47 65.28 -29.27
N GLU A 749 52.09 66.46 -28.79
CA GLU A 749 52.44 66.91 -27.43
C GLU A 749 51.67 66.15 -26.34
N GLN A 750 50.42 65.74 -26.61
CA GLN A 750 49.61 64.95 -25.67
C GLN A 750 50.12 63.51 -25.54
N ILE A 751 50.44 62.86 -26.68
CA ILE A 751 51.06 61.51 -26.68
C ILE A 751 52.42 61.53 -25.97
N GLY A 752 53.26 62.52 -26.23
CA GLY A 752 54.56 62.67 -25.58
C GLY A 752 54.48 62.95 -24.07
N ALA A 753 53.37 63.52 -23.59
CA ALA A 753 53.13 63.81 -22.17
C ALA A 753 52.56 62.64 -21.36
N LEU A 754 52.19 61.52 -21.98
CA LEU A 754 51.74 60.31 -21.26
C LEU A 754 52.87 59.70 -20.41
N SER A 755 52.53 59.17 -19.23
CA SER A 755 53.50 58.44 -18.41
C SER A 755 53.93 57.12 -19.09
N ALA A 756 55.14 56.65 -18.77
CA ALA A 756 55.64 55.33 -19.19
C ALA A 756 54.83 54.14 -18.64
N GLU A 757 53.92 54.40 -17.71
CA GLU A 757 52.92 53.47 -17.21
C GLU A 757 51.61 53.57 -18.00
N ALA A 758 51.16 54.79 -18.32
CA ALA A 758 50.00 55.02 -19.19
C ALA A 758 50.14 54.39 -20.57
N LEU A 759 51.31 54.52 -21.20
CA LEU A 759 51.59 53.91 -22.50
C LEU A 759 51.54 52.37 -22.48
N ARG A 760 51.85 51.74 -21.33
CA ARG A 760 51.68 50.29 -21.15
C ARG A 760 50.22 49.85 -21.09
N GLY A 761 49.29 50.77 -20.82
CA GLY A 761 47.86 50.48 -20.85
C GLY A 761 47.24 50.41 -22.24
N PHE A 762 47.91 50.91 -23.29
CA PHE A 762 47.31 50.90 -24.63
C PHE A 762 47.11 49.47 -25.18
N THR A 763 45.91 49.20 -25.69
CA THR A 763 45.57 47.97 -26.41
C THR A 763 46.23 47.91 -27.79
N ALA A 764 46.24 46.72 -28.40
CA ALA A 764 46.78 46.52 -29.75
C ALA A 764 46.12 47.43 -30.80
N GLU A 765 44.81 47.65 -30.70
CA GLU A 765 44.03 48.50 -31.61
C GLU A 765 44.33 49.99 -31.39
N GLN A 766 44.41 50.43 -30.13
CA GLN A 766 44.80 51.81 -29.79
C GLN A 766 46.21 52.14 -30.30
N LEU A 767 47.17 51.21 -30.16
CA LEU A 767 48.53 51.38 -30.70
C LEU A 767 48.57 51.37 -32.24
N ALA A 768 47.70 50.61 -32.90
CA ALA A 768 47.61 50.58 -34.36
C ALA A 768 47.03 51.88 -34.95
N CYS A 769 46.22 52.61 -34.19
CA CYS A 769 45.62 53.89 -34.56
C CYS A 769 46.51 55.12 -34.33
N LEU A 770 47.66 54.96 -33.67
CA LEU A 770 48.68 56.02 -33.62
C LEU A 770 49.24 56.30 -35.03
N THR A 771 49.95 57.40 -35.18
CA THR A 771 50.60 57.84 -36.42
C THR A 771 52.10 57.88 -36.25
N LYS A 772 52.83 57.86 -37.39
CA LYS A 772 54.28 58.00 -37.43
C LYS A 772 54.79 59.22 -36.67
N GLU A 773 54.07 60.35 -36.72
CA GLU A 773 54.47 61.58 -36.03
C GLU A 773 54.22 61.54 -34.51
N GLN A 774 53.15 60.87 -34.08
CA GLN A 774 52.86 60.59 -32.66
C GLN A 774 53.87 59.58 -32.08
N LEU A 775 54.25 58.52 -32.81
CA LEU A 775 55.29 57.58 -32.35
C LEU A 775 56.68 58.24 -32.27
N ALA A 776 56.96 59.20 -33.15
CA ALA A 776 58.21 59.97 -33.17
C ALA A 776 58.33 61.03 -32.05
N CYS A 777 57.41 61.13 -31.09
CA CYS A 777 57.61 61.95 -29.87
C CYS A 777 57.85 61.13 -28.60
N LEU A 778 57.73 59.80 -28.66
CA LEU A 778 57.99 58.94 -27.52
C LEU A 778 59.49 58.98 -27.15
N THR A 779 59.77 59.21 -25.88
CA THR A 779 61.13 59.17 -25.32
C THR A 779 61.66 57.74 -25.23
N LYS A 780 62.99 57.59 -25.17
CA LYS A 780 63.66 56.29 -24.95
C LYS A 780 63.15 55.56 -23.68
N GLU A 781 62.74 56.29 -22.65
CA GLU A 781 62.23 55.74 -21.39
C GLU A 781 60.80 55.23 -21.53
N GLN A 782 59.94 55.98 -22.23
CA GLN A 782 58.58 55.55 -22.60
C GLN A 782 58.62 54.29 -23.49
N VAL A 783 59.50 54.26 -24.51
CA VAL A 783 59.65 53.12 -25.42
C VAL A 783 60.22 51.88 -24.70
N ALA A 784 61.21 52.06 -23.81
CA ALA A 784 61.77 50.95 -23.02
C ALA A 784 60.78 50.38 -21.98
N ALA A 785 59.77 51.15 -21.57
CA ALA A 785 58.75 50.71 -20.63
C ALA A 785 57.61 49.92 -21.26
N LEU A 786 57.38 50.02 -22.58
CA LEU A 786 56.33 49.26 -23.27
C LEU A 786 56.50 47.74 -23.08
N THR A 787 55.41 46.99 -23.16
CA THR A 787 55.49 45.52 -23.12
C THR A 787 56.13 44.97 -24.38
N ALA A 788 56.66 43.75 -24.28
CA ALA A 788 57.27 43.07 -25.41
C ALA A 788 56.31 42.88 -26.58
N GLU A 789 55.05 42.55 -26.29
CA GLU A 789 53.98 42.36 -27.28
C GLU A 789 53.54 43.68 -27.92
N GLN A 790 53.48 44.78 -27.16
CA GLN A 790 53.20 46.12 -27.71
C GLN A 790 54.31 46.60 -28.66
N LEU A 791 55.58 46.36 -28.33
CA LEU A 791 56.71 46.69 -29.20
C LEU A 791 56.70 45.86 -30.50
N VAL A 792 56.30 44.59 -30.41
CA VAL A 792 56.03 43.75 -31.58
C VAL A 792 54.91 44.35 -32.44
N LEU A 793 53.74 44.65 -31.88
CA LEU A 793 52.61 45.21 -32.62
C LEU A 793 52.93 46.52 -33.36
N LEU A 794 53.64 47.44 -32.69
CA LEU A 794 54.07 48.72 -33.27
C LEU A 794 55.03 48.56 -34.46
N SER A 795 55.77 47.45 -34.50
CA SER A 795 56.72 47.14 -35.57
C SER A 795 56.12 46.32 -36.71
N THR A 796 55.18 45.41 -36.44
CA THR A 796 54.56 44.54 -37.46
C THR A 796 53.43 45.24 -38.23
N ASN A 797 52.71 46.18 -37.61
CA ASN A 797 51.57 46.88 -38.23
C ASN A 797 51.97 47.95 -39.29
N GLY A 798 53.13 47.80 -39.95
CA GLY A 798 53.60 48.65 -41.06
C GLY A 798 53.93 50.11 -40.70
N GLN A 799 53.78 50.50 -39.43
CA GLN A 799 53.98 51.88 -38.99
C GLN A 799 55.45 52.27 -38.90
N GLY A 800 56.35 51.38 -38.46
CA GLY A 800 57.80 51.45 -38.70
C GLY A 800 58.48 52.80 -38.43
N VAL A 801 58.15 53.47 -37.30
CA VAL A 801 58.75 54.75 -36.87
C VAL A 801 59.08 54.72 -35.36
N LEU A 802 59.81 53.68 -34.94
CA LEU A 802 60.67 53.76 -33.76
C LEU A 802 62.12 53.80 -34.25
N THR A 803 62.85 54.85 -33.86
CA THR A 803 64.24 55.04 -34.26
C THR A 803 65.19 54.14 -33.47
N THR A 804 66.37 53.88 -34.03
CA THR A 804 67.47 53.21 -33.30
C THR A 804 67.87 53.95 -32.02
N GLU A 805 67.67 55.27 -31.97
CA GLU A 805 67.87 56.09 -30.78
C GLU A 805 66.79 55.83 -29.71
N GLN A 806 65.51 55.78 -30.09
CA GLN A 806 64.42 55.43 -29.17
C GLN A 806 64.56 54.00 -28.61
N LEU A 807 65.02 53.05 -29.42
CA LEU A 807 65.23 51.65 -29.05
C LEU A 807 66.56 51.39 -28.29
N SER A 808 67.44 52.40 -28.18
CA SER A 808 68.70 52.28 -27.44
C SER A 808 68.51 52.07 -25.93
N GLY A 809 67.35 52.45 -25.39
CA GLY A 809 66.98 52.23 -23.99
C GLY A 809 66.49 50.82 -23.66
N VAL A 810 66.23 49.97 -24.67
CA VAL A 810 65.73 48.60 -24.47
C VAL A 810 66.86 47.69 -24.00
N SER A 811 66.72 47.10 -22.83
CA SER A 811 67.71 46.17 -22.26
C SER A 811 67.79 44.86 -23.05
N THR A 812 68.92 44.16 -22.99
CA THR A 812 69.08 42.84 -23.64
C THR A 812 68.12 41.78 -23.10
N GLU A 813 67.66 41.92 -21.86
CA GLU A 813 66.64 41.05 -21.26
C GLU A 813 65.24 41.39 -21.79
N LYS A 814 64.92 42.68 -21.97
CA LYS A 814 63.66 43.09 -22.62
C LYS A 814 63.64 42.71 -24.10
N LEU A 815 64.79 42.75 -24.78
CA LEU A 815 64.94 42.29 -26.15
C LEU A 815 64.70 40.77 -26.28
N ALA A 816 65.15 39.97 -25.29
CA ALA A 816 64.77 38.56 -25.20
C ALA A 816 63.25 38.39 -25.08
N GLU A 817 62.58 39.17 -24.22
CA GLU A 817 61.11 39.16 -24.12
C GLU A 817 60.40 39.58 -25.42
N ILE A 818 60.92 40.57 -26.17
CA ILE A 818 60.38 41.00 -27.46
C ILE A 818 60.46 39.87 -28.50
N THR A 819 61.59 39.17 -28.58
CA THR A 819 61.71 37.99 -29.45
C THR A 819 60.78 36.85 -29.02
N ALA A 820 60.61 36.66 -27.70
CA ALA A 820 59.67 35.71 -27.14
C ALA A 820 58.20 36.04 -27.46
N ALA A 821 57.83 37.32 -27.38
CA ALA A 821 56.51 37.83 -27.72
C ALA A 821 56.18 37.63 -29.21
N ALA A 822 57.08 38.03 -30.12
CA ALA A 822 56.89 37.86 -31.57
C ALA A 822 56.63 36.39 -31.95
N VAL A 823 57.33 35.47 -31.29
CA VAL A 823 57.14 34.03 -31.42
C VAL A 823 55.78 33.55 -30.91
N ARG A 824 55.32 34.03 -29.73
CA ARG A 824 53.99 33.69 -29.19
C ARG A 824 52.85 34.25 -30.06
N MET A 825 53.06 35.44 -30.63
CA MET A 825 52.12 36.13 -31.52
C MET A 825 52.15 35.63 -32.96
N ASN A 826 52.96 34.61 -33.26
CA ASN A 826 53.03 33.92 -34.56
C ASN A 826 53.39 34.87 -35.75
N VAL A 827 54.26 35.84 -35.49
CA VAL A 827 54.74 36.84 -36.47
C VAL A 827 55.53 36.17 -37.60
N GLY A 828 55.31 36.60 -38.86
CA GLY A 828 55.93 35.98 -40.03
C GLY A 828 57.44 36.27 -40.16
N GLU A 829 58.19 35.41 -40.87
CA GLU A 829 59.66 35.53 -41.00
C GLU A 829 60.13 36.90 -41.54
N GLY A 830 59.40 37.47 -42.51
CA GLY A 830 59.71 38.78 -43.08
C GLY A 830 59.47 39.94 -42.10
N GLU A 831 58.44 39.83 -41.26
CA GLU A 831 58.09 40.81 -40.23
C GLU A 831 59.05 40.72 -39.04
N MET A 832 59.42 39.49 -38.63
CA MET A 832 60.47 39.26 -37.63
C MET A 832 61.82 39.82 -38.09
N GLY A 833 62.13 39.75 -39.39
CA GLY A 833 63.30 40.39 -39.99
C GLY A 833 63.29 41.93 -39.89
N GLN A 834 62.12 42.57 -40.09
CA GLN A 834 61.96 44.00 -39.89
C GLN A 834 62.12 44.38 -38.40
N LEU A 835 61.45 43.62 -37.52
CA LEU A 835 61.53 43.74 -36.06
C LEU A 835 62.96 43.80 -35.54
N LEU A 836 63.78 42.82 -35.92
CA LEU A 836 65.16 42.73 -35.46
C LEU A 836 66.05 43.78 -36.13
N GLY A 837 65.75 44.17 -37.37
CA GLY A 837 66.44 45.26 -38.08
C GLY A 837 66.29 46.64 -37.45
N MET A 838 65.35 46.83 -36.52
CA MET A 838 65.17 48.08 -35.77
C MET A 838 66.13 48.22 -34.58
N PHE A 839 66.74 47.12 -34.10
CA PHE A 839 67.71 47.13 -33.00
C PHE A 839 69.15 47.26 -33.50
N SER A 840 70.04 47.78 -32.65
CA SER A 840 71.45 47.89 -33.03
C SER A 840 72.13 46.52 -33.16
N ALA A 841 73.11 46.42 -34.06
CA ALA A 841 73.88 45.19 -34.26
C ALA A 841 74.54 44.69 -32.96
N GLN A 842 74.90 45.59 -32.05
CA GLN A 842 75.47 45.26 -30.74
C GLN A 842 74.41 44.63 -29.81
N GLN A 843 73.21 45.21 -29.71
CA GLN A 843 72.10 44.64 -28.92
C GLN A 843 71.69 43.23 -29.40
N LEU A 844 71.77 42.95 -30.71
CA LEU A 844 71.51 41.63 -31.28
C LEU A 844 72.65 40.62 -31.03
N LEU A 845 73.90 41.07 -30.99
CA LEU A 845 75.07 40.24 -30.68
C LEU A 845 75.15 39.86 -29.20
N ASP A 846 74.76 40.77 -28.31
CA ASP A 846 74.76 40.58 -26.86
C ASP A 846 73.54 39.76 -26.35
N LEU A 847 72.63 39.34 -27.25
CA LEU A 847 71.47 38.50 -26.92
C LEU A 847 71.87 37.01 -26.80
N ALA A 848 71.99 36.53 -25.56
CA ALA A 848 72.34 35.14 -25.28
C ALA A 848 71.16 34.17 -25.57
N PRO A 849 71.32 33.19 -26.49
CA PRO A 849 70.23 32.27 -26.88
C PRO A 849 69.70 31.43 -25.71
N GLU A 850 70.57 31.07 -24.76
CA GLU A 850 70.22 30.31 -23.55
C GLU A 850 69.23 31.06 -22.62
N LYS A 851 69.23 32.41 -22.65
CA LYS A 851 68.24 33.22 -21.92
C LYS A 851 66.88 33.20 -22.61
N VAL A 852 66.86 33.27 -23.94
CA VAL A 852 65.61 33.19 -24.73
C VAL A 852 64.95 31.81 -24.56
N GLU A 853 65.74 30.72 -24.64
CA GLU A 853 65.29 29.34 -24.40
C GLU A 853 64.57 29.18 -23.05
N LYS A 854 65.12 29.79 -21.98
CA LYS A 854 64.51 29.77 -20.64
C LYS A 854 63.19 30.56 -20.54
N LEU A 855 63.02 31.63 -21.32
CA LEU A 855 61.87 32.55 -21.22
C LEU A 855 60.64 32.10 -22.04
N ILE A 856 60.83 31.34 -23.12
CA ILE A 856 59.71 30.74 -23.88
C ILE A 856 59.48 29.26 -23.59
N GLY A 857 60.43 28.61 -22.91
CA GLY A 857 60.38 27.20 -22.65
C GLY A 857 60.74 26.36 -23.88
N LYS A 858 61.27 25.17 -23.62
CA LYS A 858 61.92 24.33 -24.62
C LYS A 858 61.04 24.03 -25.85
N ASN A 859 59.74 23.80 -25.65
CA ASN A 859 58.79 23.48 -26.72
C ASN A 859 58.53 24.62 -27.72
N LEU A 860 58.66 25.89 -27.30
CA LEU A 860 58.57 27.05 -28.21
C LEU A 860 59.93 27.41 -28.79
N TRP A 861 61.00 27.27 -28.02
CA TRP A 861 62.37 27.45 -28.50
C TRP A 861 62.73 26.47 -29.61
N ASP A 862 62.42 25.18 -29.45
CA ASP A 862 62.67 24.18 -30.50
C ASP A 862 61.87 24.44 -31.78
N LYS A 863 60.77 25.22 -31.72
CA LYS A 863 60.02 25.68 -32.90
C LYS A 863 60.62 26.90 -33.60
N THR A 864 61.28 27.81 -32.87
CA THR A 864 61.66 29.14 -33.40
C THR A 864 63.16 29.42 -33.39
N LYS A 865 63.96 28.55 -32.77
CA LYS A 865 65.41 28.48 -32.96
C LYS A 865 65.79 28.43 -34.44
N GLY A 866 65.00 27.74 -35.28
CA GLY A 866 65.16 27.74 -36.73
C GLY A 866 65.09 29.13 -37.37
N MET A 867 64.20 30.01 -36.90
CA MET A 867 64.10 31.41 -37.36
C MET A 867 65.24 32.27 -36.80
N PHE A 868 65.66 32.06 -35.55
CA PHE A 868 66.77 32.80 -34.95
C PHE A 868 68.12 32.43 -35.60
N ASP A 869 68.34 31.15 -35.86
CA ASP A 869 69.43 30.65 -36.69
C ASP A 869 69.26 31.09 -38.16
N ALA A 870 68.03 31.23 -38.67
CA ALA A 870 67.76 31.82 -39.99
C ALA A 870 68.09 33.31 -40.04
N ILE A 871 67.89 34.14 -39.02
CA ILE A 871 68.35 35.53 -39.05
C ILE A 871 69.89 35.61 -39.01
N LYS A 872 70.57 34.61 -38.44
CA LYS A 872 72.01 34.36 -38.66
C LYS A 872 72.34 33.78 -40.05
N SER A 873 71.43 33.09 -40.72
CA SER A 873 71.65 32.35 -41.98
C SER A 873 70.85 32.83 -43.20
N VAL A 874 70.15 33.96 -43.14
CA VAL A 874 69.38 34.58 -44.25
C VAL A 874 70.32 35.13 -45.33
N LYS A 875 71.63 35.09 -45.05
CA LYS A 875 72.72 35.26 -46.01
C LYS A 875 73.07 33.97 -46.79
N VAL A 876 72.34 32.86 -46.65
CA VAL A 876 72.78 31.52 -47.11
C VAL A 876 71.83 30.75 -48.04
N ALA A 877 70.49 30.90 -47.99
CA ALA A 877 69.59 29.95 -48.68
C ALA A 877 68.38 30.53 -49.41
N GLY A 878 68.48 30.68 -50.74
CA GLY A 878 67.37 30.63 -51.68
C GLY A 878 67.79 29.81 -52.91
N GLY A 879 67.16 28.66 -53.15
CA GLY A 879 67.50 27.78 -54.29
C GLY A 879 66.96 26.35 -54.18
N GLU A 880 66.52 25.79 -55.31
CA GLU A 880 65.70 24.57 -55.40
C GLU A 880 66.35 23.28 -54.90
N VAL A 881 65.53 22.35 -54.37
CA VAL A 881 65.96 21.08 -53.76
C VAL A 881 66.32 20.00 -54.79
N ALA A 882 65.84 20.11 -56.03
CA ALA A 882 66.02 19.08 -57.07
C ALA A 882 67.49 18.79 -57.43
N GLY A 883 68.38 19.78 -57.30
CA GLY A 883 69.82 19.64 -57.57
C GLY A 883 70.66 19.09 -56.41
N TRP A 884 70.05 18.67 -55.29
CA TRP A 884 70.81 18.29 -54.08
C TRP A 884 71.35 16.87 -54.17
N SER A 885 72.62 16.70 -53.78
CA SER A 885 73.31 15.40 -53.79
C SER A 885 72.94 14.52 -52.59
N HIS A 886 73.04 13.20 -52.77
CA HIS A 886 72.74 12.18 -51.76
C HIS A 886 73.44 12.41 -50.40
N ALA A 887 74.65 12.98 -50.40
CA ALA A 887 75.39 13.29 -49.18
C ALA A 887 74.71 14.38 -48.33
N LYS A 888 73.97 15.30 -48.95
CA LYS A 888 73.28 16.40 -48.25
C LYS A 888 72.08 15.88 -47.45
N PHE A 889 71.33 14.91 -47.98
CA PHE A 889 70.19 14.28 -47.32
C PHE A 889 70.59 13.39 -46.12
N LYS A 890 71.77 12.75 -46.18
CA LYS A 890 72.27 11.85 -45.13
C LYS A 890 72.48 12.52 -43.76
N HIS A 891 72.63 13.85 -43.76
CA HIS A 891 72.84 14.66 -42.54
C HIS A 891 71.62 15.52 -42.17
N MET A 892 70.47 15.34 -42.83
CA MET A 892 69.26 16.08 -42.48
C MET A 892 68.62 15.55 -41.20
N GLY A 893 68.42 16.46 -40.25
CA GLY A 893 67.74 16.16 -38.98
C GLY A 893 66.21 16.19 -39.09
N ALA A 894 65.54 15.59 -38.10
CA ALA A 894 64.08 15.51 -38.00
C ALA A 894 63.35 16.85 -38.24
N ALA A 895 63.87 17.94 -37.65
CA ALA A 895 63.28 19.28 -37.80
C ALA A 895 63.37 19.82 -39.24
N GLN A 896 64.48 19.57 -39.94
CA GLN A 896 64.68 20.06 -41.32
C GLN A 896 63.76 19.36 -42.32
N ILE A 897 63.39 18.11 -42.04
CA ILE A 897 62.47 17.32 -42.87
C ILE A 897 61.01 17.69 -42.56
N ARG A 898 60.66 17.92 -41.29
CA ARG A 898 59.34 18.47 -40.91
C ARG A 898 59.07 19.86 -41.51
N ALA A 899 60.10 20.67 -41.71
CA ALA A 899 59.98 21.99 -42.32
C ALA A 899 59.76 21.97 -43.85
N MET A 900 59.91 20.81 -44.53
CA MET A 900 59.65 20.71 -45.97
C MET A 900 58.16 20.54 -46.24
N ALA A 901 57.58 21.34 -47.14
CA ALA A 901 56.19 21.14 -47.55
C ALA A 901 55.97 19.73 -48.16
N PRO A 902 54.81 19.08 -47.98
CA PRO A 902 54.52 17.76 -48.56
C PRO A 902 54.77 17.71 -50.07
N SER A 903 54.42 18.77 -50.80
CA SER A 903 54.68 18.94 -52.24
C SER A 903 56.16 18.99 -52.63
N THR A 904 57.07 19.17 -51.68
CA THR A 904 58.53 19.09 -51.87
C THR A 904 59.03 17.68 -51.60
N ILE A 905 58.49 16.99 -50.59
CA ILE A 905 58.82 15.59 -50.28
C ILE A 905 58.31 14.65 -51.38
N ALA A 906 57.09 14.87 -51.89
CA ALA A 906 56.54 14.15 -53.04
C ALA A 906 57.39 14.26 -54.32
N LYS A 907 58.26 15.28 -54.43
CA LYS A 907 59.18 15.48 -55.57
C LYS A 907 60.56 14.83 -55.39
N LEU A 908 60.87 14.26 -54.22
CA LEU A 908 62.14 13.57 -53.99
C LEU A 908 62.20 12.25 -54.75
N GLN A 909 63.30 11.99 -55.44
CA GLN A 909 63.50 10.72 -56.13
C GLN A 909 63.76 9.58 -55.12
N GLY A 910 63.46 8.32 -55.49
CA GLY A 910 63.61 7.18 -54.57
C GLY A 910 65.02 7.05 -53.96
N ALA A 911 66.08 7.33 -54.74
CA ALA A 911 67.45 7.33 -54.21
C ALA A 911 67.71 8.46 -53.19
N GLN A 912 67.05 9.61 -53.31
CA GLN A 912 67.11 10.69 -52.33
C GLN A 912 66.33 10.34 -51.06
N MET A 913 65.18 9.67 -51.18
CA MET A 913 64.42 9.13 -50.04
C MET A 913 65.21 8.04 -49.29
N ALA A 914 65.85 7.12 -50.00
CA ALA A 914 66.72 6.09 -49.43
C ALA A 914 67.97 6.68 -48.72
N ALA A 915 68.40 7.90 -49.09
CA ALA A 915 69.54 8.57 -48.46
C ALA A 915 69.20 9.28 -47.14
N LEU A 916 67.92 9.44 -46.78
CA LEU A 916 67.51 10.04 -45.51
C LEU A 916 67.80 9.10 -44.32
N PRO A 917 68.29 9.60 -43.17
CA PRO A 917 68.46 8.75 -41.99
C PRO A 917 67.09 8.22 -41.48
N PRO A 918 67.02 7.04 -40.83
CA PRO A 918 65.76 6.51 -40.29
C PRO A 918 65.01 7.47 -39.36
N ALA A 919 65.75 8.27 -38.56
CA ALA A 919 65.18 9.31 -37.70
C ALA A 919 64.52 10.48 -38.47
N ALA A 920 64.90 10.72 -39.72
CA ALA A 920 64.23 11.69 -40.60
C ALA A 920 62.93 11.11 -41.18
N ILE A 921 62.89 9.82 -41.52
CA ILE A 921 61.68 9.12 -41.98
C ILE A 921 60.66 9.03 -40.84
N ALA A 922 61.10 8.65 -39.63
CA ALA A 922 60.29 8.69 -38.41
C ALA A 922 59.75 10.09 -38.07
N ALA A 923 60.38 11.16 -38.58
CA ALA A 923 59.97 12.53 -38.33
C ALA A 923 58.88 13.03 -39.28
N LEU A 924 58.55 12.34 -40.37
CA LEU A 924 57.56 12.80 -41.35
C LEU A 924 56.17 12.99 -40.69
N SER A 925 55.47 14.07 -41.05
CA SER A 925 54.08 14.30 -40.66
C SER A 925 53.11 13.40 -41.44
N GLU A 926 51.87 13.29 -40.98
CA GLU A 926 50.85 12.47 -41.66
C GLU A 926 50.63 12.90 -43.12
N GLU A 927 50.53 14.21 -43.37
CA GLU A 927 50.37 14.77 -44.73
C GLU A 927 51.60 14.50 -45.61
N GLN A 928 52.81 14.57 -45.05
CA GLN A 928 54.03 14.24 -45.78
C GLN A 928 54.06 12.75 -46.14
N ILE A 929 53.65 11.86 -45.24
CA ILE A 929 53.59 10.41 -45.47
C ILE A 929 52.52 10.05 -46.51
N GLN A 930 51.35 10.69 -46.44
CA GLN A 930 50.29 10.53 -47.45
C GLN A 930 50.71 11.05 -48.84
N SER A 931 51.62 12.03 -48.90
CA SER A 931 52.18 12.53 -50.16
C SER A 931 53.25 11.63 -50.79
N LEU A 932 53.68 10.56 -50.10
CA LEU A 932 54.63 9.60 -50.66
C LEU A 932 53.99 8.69 -51.72
N SER A 933 54.71 8.48 -52.81
CA SER A 933 54.37 7.52 -53.86
C SER A 933 54.84 6.11 -53.54
N ALA A 934 54.17 5.11 -54.13
CA ALA A 934 54.54 3.70 -54.02
C ALA A 934 56.03 3.44 -54.35
N GLN A 935 56.57 4.10 -55.39
CA GLN A 935 57.97 3.98 -55.80
C GLN A 935 58.96 4.57 -54.78
N GLN A 936 58.56 5.61 -54.05
CA GLN A 936 59.37 6.14 -52.94
C GLN A 936 59.34 5.18 -51.75
N ILE A 937 58.20 4.57 -51.43
CA ILE A 937 58.07 3.57 -50.35
C ILE A 937 58.89 2.31 -50.66
N GLU A 938 58.81 1.78 -51.88
CA GLU A 938 59.61 0.63 -52.33
C GLU A 938 61.13 0.91 -52.21
N SER A 939 61.55 2.16 -52.42
CA SER A 939 62.96 2.57 -52.32
C SER A 939 63.52 2.71 -50.89
N LEU A 940 62.66 2.69 -49.85
CA LEU A 940 63.11 2.81 -48.46
C LEU A 940 63.87 1.55 -48.00
N SER A 941 64.94 1.74 -47.23
CA SER A 941 65.60 0.62 -46.55
C SER A 941 64.72 0.02 -45.46
N THR A 942 64.96 -1.25 -45.14
CA THR A 942 64.31 -1.95 -44.01
C THR A 942 64.45 -1.18 -42.69
N SER A 943 65.59 -0.52 -42.47
CA SER A 943 65.83 0.31 -41.26
C SER A 943 64.99 1.59 -41.21
N GLN A 944 64.65 2.18 -42.37
CA GLN A 944 63.79 3.35 -42.45
C GLN A 944 62.31 2.97 -42.28
N VAL A 945 61.89 1.85 -42.89
CA VAL A 945 60.51 1.34 -42.73
C VAL A 945 60.23 0.92 -41.29
N ALA A 946 61.18 0.25 -40.63
CA ALA A 946 61.08 -0.11 -39.21
C ALA A 946 60.99 1.12 -38.27
N ALA A 947 61.47 2.28 -38.70
CA ALA A 947 61.50 3.50 -37.90
C ALA A 947 60.21 4.34 -37.97
N LEU A 948 59.27 4.01 -38.87
CA LEU A 948 57.93 4.61 -38.86
C LEU A 948 57.20 4.26 -37.55
N SER A 949 56.28 5.09 -37.07
CA SER A 949 55.37 4.72 -35.96
C SER A 949 54.20 3.85 -36.46
N VAL A 950 53.49 3.18 -35.55
CA VAL A 950 52.25 2.44 -35.88
C VAL A 950 51.20 3.37 -36.50
N GLU A 951 51.12 4.61 -36.01
CA GLU A 951 50.22 5.65 -36.51
C GLU A 951 50.62 6.12 -37.91
N GLN A 952 51.93 6.29 -38.15
CA GLN A 952 52.47 6.65 -39.47
C GLN A 952 52.21 5.56 -40.51
N VAL A 953 52.39 4.29 -40.14
CA VAL A 953 52.05 3.13 -41.00
C VAL A 953 50.55 3.09 -41.31
N ALA A 954 49.69 3.44 -40.35
CA ALA A 954 48.23 3.53 -40.54
C ALA A 954 47.78 4.65 -41.51
N LYS A 955 48.65 5.65 -41.78
CA LYS A 955 48.35 6.76 -42.71
C LYS A 955 48.85 6.50 -44.14
N LEU A 956 49.52 5.38 -44.40
CA LEU A 956 49.92 4.98 -45.74
C LEU A 956 48.71 4.62 -46.60
N SER A 957 48.74 5.02 -47.87
CA SER A 957 47.71 4.61 -48.84
C SER A 957 47.73 3.09 -49.07
N VAL A 958 46.61 2.52 -49.51
CA VAL A 958 46.53 1.09 -49.85
C VAL A 958 47.52 0.70 -50.96
N GLU A 959 47.87 1.62 -51.86
CA GLU A 959 48.92 1.40 -52.87
C GLU A 959 50.31 1.37 -52.25
N ASN A 960 50.60 2.28 -51.31
CA ASN A 960 51.86 2.30 -50.57
C ASN A 960 52.04 1.03 -49.70
N LEU A 961 50.97 0.55 -49.06
CA LEU A 961 50.98 -0.70 -48.30
C LEU A 961 51.23 -1.94 -49.19
N LYS A 962 50.70 -1.94 -50.42
CA LYS A 962 50.97 -3.00 -51.41
C LYS A 962 52.38 -2.92 -52.02
N ALA A 963 53.01 -1.74 -52.02
CA ALA A 963 54.36 -1.51 -52.51
C ALA A 963 55.47 -1.92 -51.51
N LEU A 964 55.11 -2.27 -50.27
CA LEU A 964 56.05 -2.80 -49.30
C LEU A 964 56.59 -4.17 -49.75
N THR A 965 57.91 -4.24 -49.93
CA THR A 965 58.61 -5.48 -50.27
C THR A 965 58.59 -6.48 -49.10
N PRO A 966 58.72 -7.80 -49.36
CA PRO A 966 58.75 -8.81 -48.29
C PRO A 966 59.83 -8.56 -47.22
N ALA A 967 60.97 -7.99 -47.61
CA ALA A 967 62.05 -7.62 -46.69
C ALA A 967 61.66 -6.44 -45.77
N GLN A 968 60.94 -5.45 -46.29
CA GLN A 968 60.42 -4.33 -45.50
C GLN A 968 59.33 -4.79 -44.52
N ILE A 969 58.40 -5.66 -44.95
CA ILE A 969 57.37 -6.25 -44.07
C ILE A 969 58.01 -7.11 -42.96
N ALA A 970 59.08 -7.85 -43.27
CA ALA A 970 59.84 -8.61 -42.28
C ALA A 970 60.56 -7.71 -41.24
N ALA A 971 60.89 -6.47 -41.60
CA ALA A 971 61.56 -5.50 -40.72
C ALA A 971 60.62 -4.71 -39.79
N LEU A 972 59.32 -4.68 -40.07
CA LEU A 972 58.31 -4.09 -39.19
C LEU A 972 58.18 -4.86 -37.86
N GLY A 973 57.84 -4.15 -36.77
CA GLY A 973 57.46 -4.71 -35.48
C GLY A 973 56.10 -5.43 -35.51
N SER A 974 55.73 -6.11 -34.42
CA SER A 974 54.47 -6.88 -34.32
C SER A 974 53.24 -6.02 -34.58
N GLU A 975 53.11 -4.88 -33.88
CA GLU A 975 51.94 -4.00 -33.99
C GLU A 975 51.85 -3.33 -35.36
N GLN A 976 52.99 -2.93 -35.95
CA GLN A 976 53.01 -2.37 -37.30
C GLN A 976 52.56 -3.42 -38.33
N ARG A 977 53.08 -4.66 -38.26
CA ARG A 977 52.64 -5.74 -39.15
C ARG A 977 51.16 -6.05 -38.99
N LYS A 978 50.66 -6.13 -37.76
CA LYS A 978 49.24 -6.34 -37.46
C LYS A 978 48.37 -5.28 -38.15
N VAL A 979 48.73 -4.00 -38.02
CA VAL A 979 48.03 -2.90 -38.71
C VAL A 979 48.11 -3.01 -40.24
N VAL A 980 49.27 -3.38 -40.82
CA VAL A 980 49.40 -3.58 -42.28
C VAL A 980 48.52 -4.73 -42.77
N GLU A 981 48.49 -5.86 -42.07
CA GLU A 981 47.67 -7.02 -42.41
C GLU A 981 46.17 -6.72 -42.27
N GLU A 982 45.76 -6.03 -41.20
CA GLU A 982 44.39 -5.58 -41.00
C GLU A 982 43.93 -4.63 -42.12
N LEU A 983 44.69 -3.57 -42.41
CA LEU A 983 44.35 -2.61 -43.46
C LEU A 983 44.30 -3.25 -44.86
N LEU A 984 45.23 -4.15 -45.17
CA LEU A 984 45.21 -4.90 -46.43
C LEU A 984 44.06 -5.93 -46.50
N SER A 985 43.63 -6.50 -45.37
CA SER A 985 42.49 -7.41 -45.32
C SER A 985 41.15 -6.68 -45.50
N ILE A 986 40.97 -5.52 -44.86
CA ILE A 986 39.81 -4.63 -45.04
C ILE A 986 39.72 -4.15 -46.50
N ALA A 987 40.84 -3.70 -47.06
CA ALA A 987 40.91 -3.25 -48.45
C ALA A 987 40.68 -4.38 -49.48
N LYS A 988 40.96 -5.64 -49.13
CA LYS A 988 40.63 -6.82 -49.95
C LYS A 988 39.17 -7.27 -49.77
N ALA A 989 38.59 -7.13 -48.59
CA ALA A 989 37.23 -7.57 -48.30
C ALA A 989 36.18 -6.74 -49.06
N GLY A 990 36.37 -5.42 -49.17
CA GLY A 990 35.40 -4.56 -49.86
C GLY A 990 33.99 -4.74 -49.29
N SER A 991 33.01 -5.06 -50.14
CA SER A 991 31.63 -5.36 -49.72
C SER A 991 31.44 -6.75 -49.06
N THR A 992 32.40 -7.67 -49.17
CA THR A 992 32.31 -9.01 -48.55
C THR A 992 32.57 -8.99 -47.04
N ILE A 993 32.89 -7.83 -46.46
CA ILE A 993 33.10 -7.63 -45.02
C ILE A 993 31.89 -8.05 -44.15
N ALA A 994 30.68 -8.05 -44.71
CA ALA A 994 29.48 -8.59 -44.06
C ALA A 994 29.58 -10.09 -43.69
N SER A 995 30.50 -10.83 -44.32
CA SER A 995 30.76 -12.24 -43.99
C SER A 995 31.75 -12.46 -42.84
N TRP A 996 32.32 -11.40 -42.26
CA TRP A 996 33.25 -11.51 -41.13
C TRP A 996 32.52 -11.85 -39.84
N ASP A 997 33.12 -12.70 -39.01
CA ASP A 997 32.54 -13.05 -37.71
C ASP A 997 32.80 -11.98 -36.64
N THR A 998 32.11 -12.10 -35.50
CA THR A 998 32.23 -11.16 -34.38
C THR A 998 33.62 -11.16 -33.73
N SER A 999 34.38 -12.25 -33.81
CA SER A 999 35.75 -12.32 -33.29
C SER A 999 36.74 -11.61 -34.20
N GLN A 1000 36.53 -11.65 -35.52
CA GLN A 1000 37.33 -10.87 -36.48
C GLN A 1000 37.12 -9.36 -36.28
N LEU A 1001 35.89 -8.92 -36.01
CA LEU A 1001 35.55 -7.52 -35.76
C LEU A 1001 35.97 -7.02 -34.37
N ALA A 1002 35.95 -7.88 -33.35
CA ALA A 1002 36.35 -7.53 -31.99
C ALA A 1002 37.86 -7.28 -31.82
N ASN A 1003 38.69 -7.83 -32.71
CA ASN A 1003 40.16 -7.75 -32.60
C ASN A 1003 40.79 -6.61 -33.41
N LEU A 1004 39.99 -5.80 -34.11
CA LEU A 1004 40.43 -4.68 -34.95
C LEU A 1004 41.21 -3.64 -34.14
N SER A 1005 42.33 -3.17 -34.69
CA SER A 1005 43.02 -1.99 -34.16
C SER A 1005 42.23 -0.70 -34.41
N LYS A 1006 42.56 0.36 -33.64
CA LYS A 1006 42.00 1.71 -33.83
C LYS A 1006 42.21 2.25 -35.25
N ALA A 1007 43.36 1.94 -35.85
CA ALA A 1007 43.68 2.28 -37.23
C ALA A 1007 42.75 1.55 -38.22
N ALA A 1008 42.56 0.24 -38.02
CA ALA A 1008 41.73 -0.58 -38.89
C ALA A 1008 40.23 -0.22 -38.80
N ALA A 1009 39.72 0.05 -37.59
CA ALA A 1009 38.35 0.55 -37.39
C ALA A 1009 38.13 1.91 -38.08
N GLY A 1010 39.11 2.82 -37.99
CA GLY A 1010 39.09 4.11 -38.68
C GLY A 1010 39.16 4.02 -40.21
N ALA A 1011 39.64 2.92 -40.77
CA ALA A 1011 39.74 2.69 -42.22
C ALA A 1011 38.48 2.09 -42.85
N LEU A 1012 37.49 1.66 -42.06
CA LEU A 1012 36.21 1.14 -42.56
C LEU A 1012 35.41 2.26 -43.23
N THR A 1013 34.93 2.04 -44.46
CA THR A 1013 34.10 3.05 -45.14
C THR A 1013 32.67 3.06 -44.61
N ALA A 1014 31.93 4.17 -44.84
CA ALA A 1014 30.52 4.27 -44.49
C ALA A 1014 29.67 3.15 -45.12
N GLU A 1015 30.00 2.76 -46.36
CA GLU A 1015 29.34 1.65 -47.07
C GLU A 1015 29.65 0.29 -46.42
N GLN A 1016 30.89 0.06 -46.00
CA GLN A 1016 31.30 -1.16 -45.31
C GLN A 1016 30.63 -1.29 -43.94
N LEU A 1017 30.54 -0.20 -43.17
CA LEU A 1017 29.89 -0.17 -41.87
C LEU A 1017 28.36 -0.40 -41.98
N ALA A 1018 27.73 0.12 -43.02
CA ALA A 1018 26.29 -0.08 -43.27
C ALA A 1018 25.94 -1.54 -43.62
N LEU A 1019 26.89 -2.32 -44.17
CA LEU A 1019 26.72 -3.73 -44.51
C LEU A 1019 26.84 -4.68 -43.29
N LEU A 1020 27.28 -4.21 -42.12
CA LEU A 1020 27.42 -5.01 -40.91
C LEU A 1020 26.11 -5.09 -40.11
N THR A 1021 25.78 -6.29 -39.62
CA THR A 1021 24.61 -6.49 -38.74
C THR A 1021 24.78 -5.81 -37.38
N PRO A 1022 23.68 -5.54 -36.64
CA PRO A 1022 23.77 -4.96 -35.29
C PRO A 1022 24.58 -5.80 -34.29
N GLU A 1023 24.60 -7.13 -34.42
CA GLU A 1023 25.45 -8.01 -33.60
C GLU A 1023 26.94 -7.89 -33.96
N GLN A 1024 27.27 -7.83 -35.26
CA GLN A 1024 28.63 -7.57 -35.73
C GLN A 1024 29.15 -6.20 -35.28
N LEU A 1025 28.31 -5.16 -35.31
CA LEU A 1025 28.67 -3.83 -34.81
C LEU A 1025 28.87 -3.80 -33.30
N LYS A 1026 28.07 -4.53 -32.50
CA LYS A 1026 28.30 -4.66 -31.03
C LYS A 1026 29.63 -5.32 -30.68
N ALA A 1027 30.19 -6.14 -31.58
CA ALA A 1027 31.44 -6.83 -31.35
C ALA A 1027 32.66 -5.89 -31.48
N ILE A 1028 32.55 -4.80 -32.24
CA ILE A 1028 33.60 -3.78 -32.34
C ILE A 1028 33.73 -3.07 -30.99
N PRO A 1029 34.96 -2.86 -30.46
CA PRO A 1029 35.17 -2.17 -29.19
C PRO A 1029 34.52 -0.77 -29.14
N LEU A 1030 33.91 -0.44 -27.99
CA LEU A 1030 33.07 0.73 -27.80
C LEU A 1030 33.82 2.07 -27.97
N ASP A 1031 35.09 2.11 -27.55
CA ASP A 1031 36.00 3.24 -27.73
C ASP A 1031 36.34 3.48 -29.21
N LEU A 1032 36.37 2.42 -30.02
CA LEU A 1032 36.58 2.52 -31.47
C LEU A 1032 35.32 3.00 -32.19
N LEU A 1033 34.14 2.52 -31.81
CA LEU A 1033 32.84 3.02 -32.31
C LEU A 1033 32.61 4.50 -31.99
N ALA A 1034 33.06 4.96 -30.82
CA ALA A 1034 33.03 6.38 -30.46
C ALA A 1034 33.97 7.24 -31.32
N SER A 1035 35.06 6.66 -31.85
CA SER A 1035 36.05 7.35 -32.69
C SER A 1035 35.69 7.46 -34.19
N LEU A 1036 34.55 6.90 -34.61
CA LEU A 1036 34.08 6.97 -36.00
C LEU A 1036 33.68 8.41 -36.39
N THR A 1037 34.10 8.83 -37.59
CA THR A 1037 33.86 10.19 -38.09
C THR A 1037 32.40 10.42 -38.52
N PRO A 1038 31.88 11.66 -38.50
CA PRO A 1038 30.51 11.96 -38.94
C PRO A 1038 30.16 11.46 -40.35
N SER A 1039 31.14 11.44 -41.26
CA SER A 1039 30.99 10.91 -42.62
C SER A 1039 30.87 9.38 -42.66
N GLN A 1040 31.56 8.65 -41.78
CA GLN A 1040 31.40 7.19 -41.63
C GLN A 1040 30.01 6.82 -41.06
N LEU A 1041 29.43 7.69 -40.24
CA LEU A 1041 28.15 7.47 -39.56
C LEU A 1041 26.93 7.81 -40.42
N ALA A 1042 27.11 8.61 -41.48
CA ALA A 1042 26.01 9.12 -42.31
C ALA A 1042 25.08 8.01 -42.82
N GLY A 1043 25.65 6.90 -43.33
CA GLY A 1043 24.92 5.78 -43.93
C GLY A 1043 24.31 4.75 -42.99
N LEU A 1044 24.54 4.83 -41.66
CA LEU A 1044 24.02 3.84 -40.71
C LEU A 1044 22.51 3.99 -40.45
N SER A 1045 21.82 2.87 -40.24
CA SER A 1045 20.40 2.83 -39.86
C SER A 1045 20.16 3.35 -38.42
N PRO A 1046 18.91 3.70 -38.05
CA PRO A 1046 18.60 4.24 -36.72
C PRO A 1046 18.99 3.32 -35.56
N GLU A 1047 18.79 2.00 -35.69
CA GLU A 1047 19.16 1.03 -34.65
C GLU A 1047 20.69 0.91 -34.49
N GLN A 1048 21.44 0.99 -35.59
CA GLN A 1048 22.91 0.98 -35.56
C GLN A 1048 23.46 2.27 -34.92
N LYS A 1049 22.85 3.44 -35.21
CA LYS A 1049 23.20 4.73 -34.59
C LYS A 1049 22.91 4.77 -33.08
N ALA A 1050 21.83 4.11 -32.63
CA ALA A 1050 21.48 4.03 -31.21
C ALA A 1050 22.55 3.31 -30.35
N LEU A 1051 23.30 2.36 -30.93
CA LEU A 1051 24.40 1.68 -30.24
C LEU A 1051 25.57 2.62 -29.94
N GLN A 1052 25.88 3.55 -30.85
CA GLN A 1052 26.94 4.55 -30.65
C GLN A 1052 26.57 5.58 -29.56
N GLY A 1053 25.31 6.03 -29.52
CA GLY A 1053 24.84 6.98 -28.48
C GLY A 1053 24.96 6.42 -27.05
N ARG A 1054 24.85 5.09 -26.88
CA ARG A 1054 25.10 4.38 -25.63
C ARG A 1054 26.59 4.24 -25.27
N ALA A 1055 27.50 4.37 -26.24
CA ALA A 1055 28.94 4.35 -26.00
C ALA A 1055 29.43 5.71 -25.44
N GLY A 1056 29.08 6.82 -26.10
CA GLY A 1056 29.49 8.16 -25.68
C GLY A 1056 29.00 8.56 -24.28
N THR A 1057 27.77 8.16 -23.92
CA THR A 1057 27.24 8.35 -22.56
C THR A 1057 27.97 7.53 -21.49
N ARG A 1058 28.58 6.39 -21.85
CA ARG A 1058 29.40 5.58 -20.94
C ARG A 1058 30.82 6.09 -20.77
N GLN A 1059 31.43 6.70 -21.80
CA GLN A 1059 32.76 7.31 -21.66
C GLN A 1059 32.72 8.55 -20.74
N HIS A 1060 31.78 9.46 -20.93
CA HIS A 1060 31.61 10.62 -20.03
C HIS A 1060 31.39 10.23 -18.56
N THR A 1061 30.74 9.09 -18.28
CA THR A 1061 30.54 8.60 -16.90
C THR A 1061 31.75 7.87 -16.31
N LEU A 1062 32.75 7.52 -17.12
CA LEU A 1062 34.02 6.95 -16.68
C LEU A 1062 35.09 8.04 -16.48
N GLU A 1063 35.21 9.01 -17.40
CA GLU A 1063 36.14 10.14 -17.26
C GLU A 1063 35.85 10.94 -15.97
N HIS A 1064 34.59 11.26 -15.69
CA HIS A 1064 34.18 11.89 -14.42
C HIS A 1064 34.37 11.00 -13.18
N ARG A 1065 34.63 9.71 -13.33
CA ARG A 1065 34.94 8.79 -12.21
C ARG A 1065 36.45 8.75 -11.94
N ASP A 1066 37.27 8.82 -12.99
CA ASP A 1066 38.73 8.86 -12.87
C ASP A 1066 39.22 10.22 -12.33
N GLU A 1067 38.63 11.35 -12.75
CA GLU A 1067 38.89 12.68 -12.13
C GLU A 1067 38.60 12.67 -10.62
N LYS A 1068 37.54 11.96 -10.21
CA LYS A 1068 37.08 11.88 -8.81
C LYS A 1068 37.88 10.91 -7.95
N SER A 1069 38.71 10.06 -8.57
CA SER A 1069 39.66 9.18 -7.88
C SER A 1069 41.11 9.68 -7.96
N ALA A 1070 41.40 10.68 -8.80
CA ALA A 1070 42.64 11.46 -8.74
C ALA A 1070 42.60 12.62 -7.69
N THR A 1071 41.43 12.88 -7.11
CA THR A 1071 41.18 13.91 -6.08
C THR A 1071 40.90 13.33 -4.68
N LEU A 1072 41.09 12.01 -4.52
CA LEU A 1072 41.08 11.26 -3.25
C LEU A 1072 42.48 10.68 -2.96
#